data_AF-A0A1W1HZ57-F1
#
_entry.id   AF-A0A1W1HZ57-F1
#
_cell.length_a   1.000
_cell.length_b   1.000
_cell.length_c   1.000
_cell.angle_alpha   90.00
_cell.angle_beta   90.00
_cell.angle_gamma   90.00
#
_symmetry.space_group_name_H-M   'P 1'
#
loop_
_entity.id
_entity.type
_entity.pdbx_description
1 polymer ?
#
loop_
_entity_poly.entity_id
_entity_poly.type
_entity_poly.pdbx_seq_one_letter_code
_entity_poly.pdbx_strand_id
1 'polypeptide(L)'
;MAGLSSVSPPQERTLPPLRKNLQFLRGAPTPEGVPTWTIVDPVRNKYFQIEWQVYQLLQRWSCGTVEKLVAVVRRDTTSRIRAEDVEDLVRFLYANSLTEQSASGRVKDYVEQEVARHQAWWQWLLHHYLFIKIPLIHPHRFLHATLPLVAPLYTPMAAWLFGMIGATGLFLVGQQWDTFLSTFLHFFTWQGALMYGVVLCVVKVVHELGHAYTATRFGCRVPTIGVALMVMMPVLYSDISDAYRLSSRRKRLWIAGAGVVAELGLAAVATLVWGFLPDGAIRSVVFVAATTSWVMSLAVNLNPFMRFDGYYLLADGLGIPNLQDRAFAFGQWRIRELLFAPGAPPPEAVGLSNRRILIAYAWGIWLYRLVLFTGIALAVYHYFFKVLGLLLFLVEIVFFIGLPIWRELTSWWSRRAAYASTGRFAVTMTVVAAMLLLACLPWSSRVAIPGVLQAGSYATIYPPAPGRIASVSVHAGQSVRAGDTVLVLENPLLAKEARLARTQVELLDFRLQRQAGYAEDRLQGQVLAESLRSKLVELDGVAEKQQRLVLQAPIDGVVVDQADSLYPGRWINEKLAVAYVVNSRTAIVTALAPVEDLGVLAVGQEALFIPNDVTRQTTRARVTEIRDVDEQDLSVPYLASIYGGAVPVRKDSHGRLQAEQSVYRVELEVLDEVVRADQVVTGLIHVAGTPQSLVARMWDRVVAVMIRESGL
;
A
#
# COMPACT_ATOMS: atom_id res chain seq x y z
N MET A 1 -58.95 12.64 -65.89
CA MET A 1 -58.74 11.28 -65.38
C MET A 1 -57.38 11.26 -64.68
N ALA A 2 -57.37 11.44 -63.36
CA ALA A 2 -56.15 11.36 -62.55
C ALA A 2 -56.06 9.94 -61.98
N GLY A 3 -54.95 9.25 -62.30
CA GLY A 3 -54.68 7.88 -61.87
C GLY A 3 -54.46 7.82 -60.36
N LEU A 4 -55.26 6.97 -59.70
CA LEU A 4 -55.09 6.56 -58.33
C LEU A 4 -53.79 5.75 -58.21
N SER A 5 -52.86 6.26 -57.40
CA SER A 5 -51.68 5.55 -56.95
C SER A 5 -52.09 4.32 -56.16
N SER A 6 -51.73 3.13 -56.65
CA SER A 6 -51.88 1.86 -55.95
C SER A 6 -50.99 1.84 -54.71
N VAL A 7 -51.61 2.02 -53.54
CA VAL A 7 -50.96 1.78 -52.25
C VAL A 7 -50.72 0.27 -52.12
N SER A 8 -49.48 -0.17 -52.27
CA SER A 8 -49.07 -1.53 -51.90
C SER A 8 -49.46 -1.80 -50.45
N PRO A 9 -50.05 -2.96 -50.11
CA PRO A 9 -50.39 -3.27 -48.72
C PRO A 9 -49.11 -3.27 -47.87
N PRO A 10 -49.17 -2.81 -46.61
CA PRO A 10 -48.01 -2.84 -45.73
C PRO A 10 -47.54 -4.29 -45.60
N GLN A 11 -46.25 -4.50 -45.85
CA GLN A 11 -45.59 -5.80 -45.72
C GLN A 11 -45.67 -6.21 -44.25
N GLU A 12 -46.72 -6.97 -43.87
CA GLU A 12 -46.95 -7.40 -42.49
C GLU A 12 -45.74 -8.20 -42.01
N ARG A 13 -45.07 -7.70 -40.96
CA ARG A 13 -43.85 -8.32 -40.44
C ARG A 13 -44.24 -9.51 -39.59
N THR A 14 -43.96 -10.74 -40.05
CA THR A 14 -44.33 -11.96 -39.33
C THR A 14 -43.48 -12.17 -38.07
N LEU A 15 -44.13 -12.55 -36.98
CA LEU A 15 -43.47 -12.87 -35.70
C LEU A 15 -42.87 -14.28 -35.75
N PRO A 16 -41.66 -14.48 -35.21
CA PRO A 16 -41.06 -15.81 -35.14
C PRO A 16 -41.77 -16.70 -34.12
N PRO A 17 -41.92 -18.01 -34.38
CA PRO A 17 -42.46 -18.96 -33.40
C PRO A 17 -41.52 -19.08 -32.19
N LEU A 18 -42.09 -18.98 -30.99
CA LEU A 18 -41.38 -19.18 -29.72
C LEU A 18 -41.16 -20.68 -29.47
N ARG A 19 -40.04 -21.03 -28.81
CA ARG A 19 -39.78 -22.42 -28.42
C ARG A 19 -40.82 -22.94 -27.42
N LYS A 20 -41.39 -24.11 -27.69
CA LYS A 20 -42.47 -24.73 -26.89
C LYS A 20 -42.08 -25.09 -25.46
N ASN A 21 -40.79 -25.23 -25.17
CA ASN A 21 -40.29 -25.63 -23.85
C ASN A 21 -40.05 -24.45 -22.89
N LEU A 22 -40.32 -23.21 -23.30
CA LEU A 22 -40.19 -22.03 -22.44
C LEU A 22 -41.31 -21.99 -21.41
N GLN A 23 -40.95 -21.70 -20.16
CA GLN A 23 -41.92 -21.52 -19.08
C GLN A 23 -41.97 -20.04 -18.69
N PHE A 24 -43.17 -19.51 -18.48
CA PHE A 24 -43.38 -18.15 -18.01
C PHE A 24 -43.86 -18.21 -16.55
N LEU A 25 -42.98 -17.83 -15.63
CA LEU A 25 -43.28 -17.82 -14.20
C LEU A 25 -43.45 -16.38 -13.71
N ARG A 26 -44.34 -16.16 -12.75
CA ARG A 26 -44.49 -14.85 -12.12
C ARG A 26 -43.27 -14.58 -11.24
N GLY A 27 -42.55 -13.50 -11.54
CA GLY A 27 -41.38 -13.05 -10.80
C GLY A 27 -41.73 -12.26 -9.55
N ALA A 28 -40.72 -11.90 -8.77
CA ALA A 28 -40.90 -10.96 -7.67
C ALA A 28 -41.19 -9.55 -8.22
N PRO A 29 -42.18 -8.82 -7.69
CA PRO A 29 -42.39 -7.44 -8.12
C PRO A 29 -41.13 -6.61 -7.84
N THR A 30 -40.90 -5.57 -8.65
CA THR A 30 -39.80 -4.61 -8.43
C THR A 30 -39.98 -3.89 -7.08
N PRO A 31 -38.96 -3.19 -6.56
CA PRO A 31 -39.11 -2.36 -5.35
C PRO A 31 -40.24 -1.33 -5.46
N GLU A 32 -40.61 -0.92 -6.67
CA GLU A 32 -41.70 0.01 -6.98
C GLU A 32 -43.07 -0.68 -7.12
N GLY A 33 -43.14 -1.99 -6.88
CA GLY A 33 -44.37 -2.77 -6.96
C GLY A 33 -44.78 -3.20 -8.38
N VAL A 34 -43.96 -2.89 -9.40
CA VAL A 34 -44.24 -3.30 -10.78
C VAL A 34 -44.12 -4.82 -10.87
N PRO A 35 -45.15 -5.53 -11.39
CA PRO A 35 -45.09 -6.97 -11.51
C PRO A 35 -44.08 -7.36 -12.60
N THR A 36 -43.29 -8.40 -12.32
CA THR A 36 -42.33 -8.96 -13.27
C THR A 36 -42.63 -10.44 -13.54
N TRP A 37 -42.13 -10.94 -14.66
CA TRP A 37 -42.18 -12.35 -15.04
C TRP A 37 -40.78 -12.85 -15.37
N THR A 38 -40.57 -14.15 -15.30
CA THR A 38 -39.30 -14.79 -15.65
C THR A 38 -39.55 -15.81 -16.75
N ILE A 39 -38.84 -15.66 -17.87
CA ILE A 39 -38.74 -16.68 -18.92
C ILE A 39 -37.69 -17.69 -18.46
N VAL A 40 -38.11 -18.94 -18.33
CA VAL A 40 -37.21 -20.06 -17.98
C VAL A 40 -36.93 -20.87 -19.24
N ASP A 41 -35.66 -20.96 -19.63
CA ASP A 41 -35.19 -21.95 -20.61
C ASP A 41 -34.63 -23.16 -19.85
N PRO A 42 -35.42 -24.26 -19.72
CA PRO A 42 -35.02 -25.43 -18.95
C PRO A 42 -33.89 -26.23 -19.62
N VAL A 43 -33.63 -26.02 -20.92
CA VAL A 43 -32.59 -26.74 -21.66
C VAL A 43 -31.22 -26.09 -21.43
N ARG A 44 -31.19 -24.75 -21.42
CA ARG A 44 -29.95 -23.99 -21.22
C ARG A 44 -29.70 -23.58 -19.76
N ASN A 45 -30.64 -23.90 -18.87
CA ASN A 45 -30.65 -23.45 -17.47
C ASN A 45 -30.49 -21.91 -17.34
N LYS A 46 -31.24 -21.17 -18.15
CA LYS A 46 -31.20 -19.69 -18.18
C LYS A 46 -32.52 -19.07 -17.76
N TYR A 47 -32.42 -17.94 -17.07
CA TYR A 47 -33.54 -17.20 -16.49
C TYR A 47 -33.46 -15.76 -16.96
N PHE A 48 -34.52 -15.29 -17.62
CA PHE A 48 -34.62 -13.92 -18.11
C PHE A 48 -35.79 -13.23 -17.43
N GLN A 49 -35.50 -12.21 -16.61
CA GLN A 49 -36.54 -11.40 -16.01
C GLN A 49 -37.06 -10.39 -17.04
N ILE A 50 -38.38 -10.32 -17.19
CA ILE A 50 -39.10 -9.45 -18.12
C ILE A 50 -40.14 -8.62 -17.36
N GLU A 51 -40.37 -7.41 -17.84
CA GLU A 51 -41.37 -6.51 -17.29
C GLU A 51 -42.79 -6.87 -17.78
N TRP A 52 -43.80 -6.28 -17.14
CA TRP A 52 -45.21 -6.48 -17.49
C TRP A 52 -45.50 -6.25 -18.98
N GLN A 53 -44.94 -5.19 -19.56
CA GLN A 53 -45.19 -4.81 -20.96
C GLN A 53 -44.71 -5.89 -21.93
N VAL A 54 -43.49 -6.42 -21.71
CA VAL A 54 -42.91 -7.52 -22.48
C VAL A 54 -43.73 -8.80 -22.30
N TYR A 55 -44.18 -9.08 -21.08
CA TYR A 55 -45.06 -10.22 -20.82
C TYR A 55 -46.39 -10.13 -21.56
N GLN A 56 -47.02 -8.94 -21.63
CA GLN A 56 -48.27 -8.74 -22.38
C GLN A 56 -48.11 -9.00 -23.88
N LEU A 57 -46.93 -8.67 -24.45
CA LEU A 57 -46.58 -9.00 -25.83
C LEU A 57 -46.45 -10.52 -26.01
N LEU A 58 -45.69 -11.19 -25.15
CA LEU A 58 -45.45 -12.64 -25.24
C LEU A 58 -46.71 -13.48 -25.00
N GLN A 59 -47.63 -13.03 -24.14
CA GLN A 59 -48.90 -13.72 -23.90
C GLN A 59 -49.83 -13.70 -25.13
N ARG A 60 -49.70 -12.68 -25.99
CA ARG A 60 -50.49 -12.49 -27.23
C ARG A 60 -49.68 -12.77 -28.49
N TRP A 61 -48.55 -13.48 -28.36
CA TRP A 61 -47.64 -13.76 -29.46
C TRP A 61 -48.29 -14.56 -30.61
N SER A 62 -49.45 -15.18 -30.37
CA SER A 62 -50.25 -15.90 -31.37
C SER A 62 -50.86 -14.99 -32.46
N CYS A 63 -50.81 -13.66 -32.33
CA CYS A 63 -51.30 -12.72 -33.35
C CYS A 63 -50.52 -12.76 -34.69
N GLY A 64 -49.36 -13.42 -34.72
CA GLY A 64 -48.63 -13.77 -35.95
C GLY A 64 -47.88 -12.64 -36.66
N THR A 65 -48.28 -11.36 -36.49
CA THR A 65 -47.62 -10.20 -37.11
C THR A 65 -47.40 -9.07 -36.11
N VAL A 66 -46.34 -8.29 -36.30
CA VAL A 66 -45.95 -7.16 -35.43
C VAL A 66 -47.08 -6.14 -35.36
N GLU A 67 -47.66 -5.79 -36.50
CA GLU A 67 -48.70 -4.76 -36.61
C GLU A 67 -49.99 -5.18 -35.89
N LYS A 68 -50.41 -6.45 -36.03
CA LYS A 68 -51.56 -6.99 -35.31
C LYS A 68 -51.31 -7.09 -33.81
N LEU A 69 -50.10 -7.49 -33.39
CA LEU A 69 -49.73 -7.56 -31.98
C LEU A 69 -49.81 -6.19 -31.31
N VAL A 70 -49.27 -5.14 -31.94
CA VAL A 70 -49.33 -3.76 -31.43
C VAL A 70 -50.78 -3.28 -31.36
N ALA A 71 -51.59 -3.55 -32.38
CA ALA A 71 -53.00 -3.16 -32.40
C ALA A 71 -53.81 -3.82 -31.26
N VAL A 72 -53.62 -5.12 -31.03
CA VAL A 72 -54.30 -5.87 -29.97
C VAL A 72 -53.85 -5.40 -28.59
N VAL A 73 -52.55 -5.20 -28.37
CA VAL A 73 -52.05 -4.75 -27.05
C VAL A 73 -52.51 -3.33 -26.73
N ARG A 74 -52.57 -2.42 -27.71
CA ARG A 74 -53.12 -1.07 -27.51
C ARG A 74 -54.63 -1.06 -27.22
N ARG A 75 -55.36 -2.04 -27.75
CA ARG A 75 -56.81 -2.19 -27.50
C ARG A 75 -57.07 -2.77 -26.11
N ASP A 76 -56.36 -3.83 -25.75
CA ASP A 76 -56.65 -4.64 -24.56
C ASP A 76 -55.92 -4.17 -23.30
N THR A 77 -54.93 -3.29 -23.45
CA THR A 77 -54.08 -2.83 -22.34
C THR A 77 -53.85 -1.33 -22.38
N THR A 78 -53.44 -0.75 -21.25
CA THR A 78 -53.04 0.66 -21.14
C THR A 78 -51.64 0.96 -21.69
N SER A 79 -50.96 -0.03 -22.27
CA SER A 79 -49.56 0.08 -22.68
C SER A 79 -49.42 0.80 -24.04
N ARG A 80 -48.49 1.75 -24.12
CA ARG A 80 -48.22 2.56 -25.33
C ARG A 80 -47.06 2.00 -26.15
N ILE A 81 -47.10 0.71 -26.46
CA ILE A 81 -46.05 0.01 -27.21
C ILE A 81 -46.06 0.45 -28.69
N ARG A 82 -44.87 0.59 -29.27
CA ARG A 82 -44.60 0.88 -30.69
C ARG A 82 -44.10 -0.37 -31.41
N ALA A 83 -44.10 -0.35 -32.75
CA ALA A 83 -43.56 -1.44 -33.55
C ALA A 83 -42.05 -1.64 -33.31
N GLU A 84 -41.31 -0.55 -33.06
CA GLU A 84 -39.89 -0.56 -32.72
C GLU A 84 -39.60 -1.39 -31.45
N ASP A 85 -40.42 -1.24 -30.41
CA ASP A 85 -40.27 -2.01 -29.16
C ASP A 85 -40.44 -3.52 -29.38
N VAL A 86 -41.33 -3.90 -30.31
CA VAL A 86 -41.55 -5.30 -30.68
C VAL A 86 -40.36 -5.84 -31.47
N GLU A 87 -39.74 -5.04 -32.33
CA GLU A 87 -38.52 -5.43 -33.06
C GLU A 87 -37.33 -5.62 -32.14
N ASP A 88 -37.15 -4.75 -31.16
CA ASP A 88 -36.10 -4.91 -30.16
C ASP A 88 -36.34 -6.15 -29.30
N LEU A 89 -37.60 -6.46 -28.97
CA LEU A 89 -37.95 -7.72 -28.32
C LEU A 89 -37.63 -8.94 -29.22
N VAL A 90 -37.94 -8.88 -30.52
CA VAL A 90 -37.61 -9.95 -31.48
C VAL A 90 -36.09 -10.14 -31.58
N ARG A 91 -35.30 -9.06 -31.65
CA ARG A 91 -33.84 -9.12 -31.61
C ARG A 91 -33.33 -9.77 -30.32
N PHE A 92 -33.91 -9.40 -29.17
CA PHE A 92 -33.59 -10.01 -27.89
C PHE A 92 -33.88 -11.52 -27.88
N LEU A 93 -35.03 -11.95 -28.41
CA LEU A 93 -35.42 -13.36 -28.48
C LEU A 93 -34.47 -14.18 -29.39
N TYR A 94 -34.08 -13.62 -30.54
CA TYR A 94 -33.09 -14.25 -31.43
C TYR A 94 -31.70 -14.33 -30.79
N ALA A 95 -31.21 -13.24 -30.21
CA ALA A 95 -29.90 -13.19 -29.56
C ALA A 95 -29.78 -14.21 -28.41
N ASN A 96 -30.89 -14.50 -27.73
CA ASN A 96 -30.94 -15.47 -26.64
C ASN A 96 -31.41 -16.87 -27.06
N SER A 97 -31.65 -17.11 -28.36
CA SER A 97 -32.09 -18.40 -28.91
C SER A 97 -33.39 -18.92 -28.27
N LEU A 98 -34.35 -18.02 -28.07
CA LEU A 98 -35.68 -18.30 -27.48
C LEU A 98 -36.75 -18.61 -28.53
N THR A 99 -36.42 -18.46 -29.82
CA THR A 99 -37.27 -18.80 -30.99
C THR A 99 -36.94 -20.18 -31.56
N GLU A 100 -37.91 -20.84 -32.21
CA GLU A 100 -37.69 -22.13 -32.89
C GLU A 100 -36.82 -21.98 -34.15
N GLN A 101 -36.85 -20.80 -34.78
CA GLN A 101 -36.10 -20.49 -35.99
C GLN A 101 -35.09 -19.36 -35.72
N SER A 102 -34.00 -19.35 -36.49
CA SER A 102 -33.03 -18.23 -36.50
C SER A 102 -33.62 -17.03 -37.25
N ALA A 103 -33.01 -15.85 -37.08
CA ALA A 103 -33.40 -14.61 -37.75
C ALA A 103 -33.42 -14.73 -39.30
N SER A 104 -32.62 -15.62 -39.89
CA SER A 104 -32.66 -15.91 -41.33
C SER A 104 -33.50 -17.15 -41.73
N GLY A 105 -34.07 -17.86 -40.76
CA GLY A 105 -34.79 -19.12 -40.98
C GLY A 105 -33.91 -20.33 -41.33
N ARG A 106 -32.57 -20.18 -41.36
CA ARG A 106 -31.62 -21.25 -41.71
C ARG A 106 -31.05 -21.91 -40.46
N VAL A 107 -30.95 -23.25 -40.49
CA VAL A 107 -30.29 -24.06 -39.43
C VAL A 107 -28.78 -23.75 -39.35
N LYS A 108 -28.16 -23.32 -40.46
CA LYS A 108 -26.74 -22.93 -40.52
C LYS A 108 -26.39 -21.79 -39.58
N ASP A 109 -27.30 -20.85 -39.31
CA ASP A 109 -27.04 -19.75 -38.40
C ASP A 109 -26.81 -20.20 -36.96
N TYR A 110 -27.48 -21.27 -36.50
CA TYR A 110 -27.23 -21.82 -35.17
C TYR A 110 -25.84 -22.48 -35.09
N VAL A 111 -25.40 -23.09 -36.19
CA VAL A 111 -24.05 -23.65 -36.31
C VAL A 111 -23.00 -22.53 -36.40
N GLU A 112 -23.25 -21.47 -37.17
CA GLU A 112 -22.36 -20.30 -37.25
C GLU A 112 -22.33 -19.49 -35.95
N GLN A 113 -23.46 -19.35 -35.23
CA GLN A 113 -23.50 -18.74 -33.89
C GLN A 113 -22.76 -19.58 -32.85
N GLU A 114 -22.82 -20.91 -32.95
CA GLU A 114 -22.06 -21.79 -32.07
C GLU A 114 -20.57 -21.78 -32.46
N VAL A 115 -20.21 -21.83 -33.74
CA VAL A 115 -18.82 -21.69 -34.21
C VAL A 115 -18.23 -20.32 -33.88
N ALA A 116 -19.01 -19.24 -33.94
CA ALA A 116 -18.59 -17.91 -33.49
C ALA A 116 -18.44 -17.81 -31.95
N ARG A 117 -19.08 -18.70 -31.19
CA ARG A 117 -18.83 -18.86 -29.74
C ARG A 117 -17.56 -19.66 -29.46
N HIS A 118 -17.20 -20.59 -30.33
CA HIS A 118 -15.94 -21.34 -30.27
C HIS A 118 -14.82 -20.48 -30.87
N GLN A 119 -14.35 -19.51 -30.08
CA GLN A 119 -13.16 -18.73 -30.39
C GLN A 119 -11.93 -19.63 -30.57
N ALA A 120 -10.98 -19.21 -31.41
CA ALA A 120 -9.70 -19.90 -31.59
C ALA A 120 -9.03 -20.18 -30.23
N TRP A 121 -8.34 -21.31 -30.06
CA TRP A 121 -7.84 -21.79 -28.76
C TRP A 121 -7.05 -20.74 -27.95
N TRP A 122 -6.36 -19.81 -28.62
CA TRP A 122 -5.64 -18.69 -28.00
C TRP A 122 -6.57 -17.55 -27.55
N GLN A 123 -7.62 -17.22 -28.29
CA GLN A 123 -8.68 -16.28 -27.88
C GLN A 123 -9.52 -16.87 -26.75
N TRP A 124 -9.80 -18.18 -26.83
CA TRP A 124 -10.42 -18.96 -25.77
C TRP A 124 -9.59 -18.89 -24.49
N LEU A 125 -8.27 -19.11 -24.54
CA LEU A 125 -7.38 -18.93 -23.39
C LEU A 125 -7.42 -17.48 -22.85
N LEU A 126 -7.38 -16.48 -23.73
CA LEU A 126 -7.37 -15.06 -23.36
C LEU A 126 -8.69 -14.57 -22.71
N HIS A 127 -9.84 -15.19 -23.05
CA HIS A 127 -11.15 -14.85 -22.47
C HIS A 127 -11.57 -15.78 -21.32
N HIS A 128 -11.06 -17.02 -21.29
CA HIS A 128 -11.42 -18.03 -20.29
C HIS A 128 -10.36 -18.22 -19.19
N TYR A 129 -9.17 -17.60 -19.26
CA TYR A 129 -8.19 -17.68 -18.14
C TYR A 129 -8.75 -17.16 -16.81
N LEU A 130 -9.81 -16.33 -16.87
CA LEU A 130 -10.45 -15.75 -15.69
C LEU A 130 -11.58 -16.61 -15.10
N PHE A 131 -12.23 -17.50 -15.88
CA PHE A 131 -13.39 -18.23 -15.37
C PHE A 131 -13.74 -19.48 -16.20
N ILE A 132 -13.28 -20.65 -15.76
CA ILE A 132 -13.67 -21.96 -16.31
C ILE A 132 -14.48 -22.70 -15.26
N LYS A 133 -15.71 -23.15 -15.59
CA LYS A 133 -16.53 -23.99 -14.71
C LYS A 133 -16.39 -25.45 -15.09
N ILE A 134 -15.96 -26.28 -14.13
CA ILE A 134 -15.88 -27.73 -14.26
C ILE A 134 -16.97 -28.33 -13.36
N PRO A 135 -18.10 -28.80 -13.94
CA PRO A 135 -19.13 -29.48 -13.15
C PRO A 135 -18.59 -30.84 -12.70
N LEU A 136 -18.61 -31.12 -11.39
CA LEU A 136 -18.08 -32.36 -10.82
C LEU A 136 -19.18 -33.38 -10.55
N ILE A 137 -20.26 -32.96 -9.91
CA ILE A 137 -21.34 -33.85 -9.44
C ILE A 137 -22.71 -33.25 -9.72
N HIS A 138 -23.70 -34.13 -9.86
CA HIS A 138 -25.12 -33.77 -9.98
C HIS A 138 -25.85 -34.14 -8.68
N PRO A 139 -25.85 -33.25 -7.67
CA PRO A 139 -26.17 -33.63 -6.28
C PRO A 139 -27.67 -33.73 -6.00
N HIS A 140 -28.55 -33.39 -6.95
CA HIS A 140 -29.97 -33.19 -6.68
C HIS A 140 -30.67 -34.36 -5.98
N ARG A 141 -30.40 -35.62 -6.41
CA ARG A 141 -30.97 -36.81 -5.77
C ARG A 141 -30.43 -37.03 -4.36
N PHE A 142 -29.12 -36.83 -4.17
CA PHE A 142 -28.46 -36.95 -2.87
C PHE A 142 -29.03 -35.92 -1.89
N LEU A 143 -29.09 -34.64 -2.29
CA LEU A 143 -29.61 -33.55 -1.46
C LEU A 143 -31.06 -33.79 -1.03
N HIS A 144 -31.92 -34.30 -1.93
CA HIS A 144 -33.29 -34.64 -1.58
C HIS A 144 -33.38 -35.81 -0.60
N ALA A 145 -32.54 -36.83 -0.76
CA ALA A 145 -32.52 -38.00 0.12
C ALA A 145 -32.00 -37.66 1.54
N THR A 146 -31.01 -36.77 1.64
CA THR A 146 -30.39 -36.37 2.91
C THR A 146 -31.03 -35.14 3.56
N LEU A 147 -31.95 -34.44 2.87
CA LEU A 147 -32.66 -33.29 3.41
C LEU A 147 -33.32 -33.54 4.77
N PRO A 148 -33.96 -34.70 5.05
CA PRO A 148 -34.56 -34.97 6.35
C PRO A 148 -33.55 -34.98 7.51
N LEU A 149 -32.29 -35.36 7.25
CA LEU A 149 -31.21 -35.35 8.26
C LEU A 149 -30.76 -33.92 8.60
N VAL A 150 -30.76 -33.03 7.62
CA VAL A 150 -30.33 -31.63 7.76
C VAL A 150 -31.49 -30.74 8.23
N ALA A 151 -32.74 -31.17 8.04
CA ALA A 151 -33.94 -30.42 8.40
C ALA A 151 -33.98 -29.88 9.85
N PRO A 152 -33.50 -30.62 10.89
CA PRO A 152 -33.46 -30.12 12.26
C PRO A 152 -32.59 -28.86 12.45
N LEU A 153 -31.55 -28.67 11.62
CA LEU A 153 -30.64 -27.51 11.70
C LEU A 153 -31.34 -26.18 11.36
N TYR A 154 -32.50 -26.23 10.70
CA TYR A 154 -33.26 -25.04 10.36
C TYR A 154 -34.27 -24.61 11.44
N THR A 155 -34.21 -25.22 12.62
CA THR A 155 -35.06 -24.83 13.76
C THR A 155 -34.45 -23.65 14.52
N PRO A 156 -35.25 -22.78 15.15
CA PRO A 156 -34.73 -21.71 16.00
C PRO A 156 -33.92 -22.25 17.17
N MET A 157 -34.22 -23.46 17.65
CA MET A 157 -33.46 -24.13 18.70
C MET A 157 -32.04 -24.49 18.25
N ALA A 158 -31.87 -24.97 17.01
CA ALA A 158 -30.53 -25.17 16.44
C ALA A 158 -29.76 -23.85 16.36
N ALA A 159 -30.39 -22.75 15.93
CA ALA A 159 -29.75 -21.44 15.90
C ALA A 159 -29.26 -20.98 17.28
N TRP A 160 -30.08 -21.13 18.32
CA TRP A 160 -29.67 -20.84 19.70
C TRP A 160 -28.55 -21.75 20.19
N LEU A 161 -28.59 -23.05 19.87
CA LEU A 161 -27.55 -23.99 20.23
C LEU A 161 -26.19 -23.62 19.61
N PHE A 162 -26.14 -23.34 18.30
CA PHE A 162 -24.92 -22.89 17.63
C PHE A 162 -24.45 -21.52 18.15
N GLY A 163 -25.39 -20.64 18.50
CA GLY A 163 -25.08 -19.36 19.15
C GLY A 163 -24.39 -19.54 20.51
N MET A 164 -24.91 -20.44 21.36
CA MET A 164 -24.28 -20.77 22.65
C MET A 164 -22.93 -21.46 22.47
N ILE A 165 -22.82 -22.39 21.51
CA ILE A 165 -21.54 -23.05 21.16
C ILE A 165 -20.50 -22.01 20.76
N GLY A 166 -20.87 -21.06 19.90
CA GLY A 166 -19.99 -19.98 19.45
C GLY A 166 -19.59 -19.06 20.59
N ALA A 167 -20.53 -18.62 21.43
CA ALA A 167 -20.26 -17.76 22.58
C ALA A 167 -19.31 -18.43 23.59
N THR A 168 -19.56 -19.71 23.93
CA THR A 168 -18.68 -20.48 24.82
C THR A 168 -17.31 -20.69 24.20
N GLY A 169 -17.23 -21.03 22.92
CA GLY A 169 -15.96 -21.19 22.21
C GLY A 169 -15.13 -19.90 22.22
N LEU A 170 -15.75 -18.76 21.92
CA LEU A 170 -15.09 -17.46 21.97
C LEU A 170 -14.62 -17.10 23.39
N PHE A 171 -15.43 -17.41 24.41
CA PHE A 171 -15.04 -17.21 25.81
C PHE A 171 -13.80 -18.04 26.18
N LEU A 172 -13.75 -19.32 25.77
CA LEU A 172 -12.59 -20.19 26.01
C LEU A 172 -11.34 -19.72 25.28
N VAL A 173 -11.47 -19.25 24.04
CA VAL A 173 -10.36 -18.63 23.30
C VAL A 173 -9.86 -17.37 24.02
N GLY A 174 -10.77 -16.55 24.54
CA GLY A 174 -10.41 -15.38 25.35
C GLY A 174 -9.61 -15.71 26.60
N GLN A 175 -9.85 -16.87 27.23
CA GLN A 175 -9.05 -17.35 28.36
C GLN A 175 -7.67 -17.89 27.96
N GLN A 176 -7.50 -18.35 26.73
CA GLN A 176 -6.26 -18.95 26.22
C GLN A 176 -5.66 -18.11 25.07
N TRP A 177 -5.72 -16.78 25.20
CA TRP A 177 -5.39 -15.86 24.12
C TRP A 177 -3.94 -15.99 23.64
N ASP A 178 -2.99 -16.15 24.58
CA ASP A 178 -1.56 -16.29 24.24
C ASP A 178 -1.28 -17.56 23.43
N THR A 179 -1.91 -18.68 23.80
CA THR A 179 -1.82 -19.96 23.09
C THR A 179 -2.51 -19.89 21.71
N PHE A 180 -3.61 -19.14 21.61
CA PHE A 180 -4.30 -18.93 20.35
C PHE A 180 -3.42 -18.16 19.35
N LEU A 181 -2.72 -17.11 19.81
CA LEU A 181 -1.85 -16.31 18.97
C LEU A 181 -0.57 -17.06 18.55
N SER A 182 0.05 -17.82 19.45
CA SER A 182 1.24 -18.61 19.12
C SER A 182 0.96 -19.71 18.09
N THR A 183 -0.24 -20.31 18.13
CA THR A 183 -0.69 -21.31 17.13
C THR A 183 -0.72 -20.71 15.72
N PHE A 184 -1.04 -19.42 15.57
CA PHE A 184 -1.08 -18.73 14.27
C PHE A 184 0.30 -18.69 13.58
N LEU A 185 1.38 -18.52 14.34
CA LEU A 185 2.73 -18.35 13.80
C LEU A 185 3.35 -19.64 13.26
N HIS A 186 2.84 -20.81 13.67
CA HIS A 186 3.35 -22.12 13.21
C HIS A 186 2.97 -22.48 11.76
N PHE A 187 2.11 -21.70 11.09
CA PHE A 187 1.58 -22.00 9.75
C PHE A 187 2.44 -21.50 8.59
N PHE A 188 3.52 -20.75 8.83
CA PHE A 188 4.44 -20.31 7.78
C PHE A 188 5.36 -21.44 7.25
N THR A 189 5.00 -22.70 7.46
CA THR A 189 5.71 -23.89 6.95
C THR A 189 4.95 -24.53 5.78
N TRP A 190 5.66 -25.18 4.84
CA TRP A 190 5.04 -25.85 3.69
C TRP A 190 4.04 -26.94 4.07
N GLN A 191 4.30 -27.69 5.15
CA GLN A 191 3.38 -28.70 5.67
C GLN A 191 2.10 -28.07 6.23
N GLY A 192 2.24 -26.95 6.96
CA GLY A 192 1.11 -26.15 7.43
C GLY A 192 0.27 -25.60 6.28
N ALA A 193 0.91 -25.13 5.21
CA ALA A 193 0.23 -24.61 4.02
C ALA A 193 -0.60 -25.67 3.28
N LEU A 194 -0.09 -26.91 3.13
CA LEU A 194 -0.85 -28.01 2.51
C LEU A 194 -2.08 -28.37 3.36
N MET A 195 -1.91 -28.49 4.67
CA MET A 195 -2.99 -28.77 5.61
C MET A 195 -4.05 -27.64 5.59
N TYR A 196 -3.60 -26.39 5.51
CA TYR A 196 -4.46 -25.22 5.36
C TYR A 196 -5.32 -25.30 4.10
N GLY A 197 -4.72 -25.67 2.96
CA GLY A 197 -5.43 -25.86 1.70
C GLY A 197 -6.53 -26.94 1.79
N VAL A 198 -6.24 -28.06 2.46
CA VAL A 198 -7.24 -29.12 2.66
C VAL A 198 -8.40 -28.66 3.54
N VAL A 199 -8.12 -27.97 4.64
CA VAL A 199 -9.17 -27.44 5.53
C VAL A 199 -10.03 -26.42 4.80
N LEU A 200 -9.42 -25.52 4.02
CA LEU A 200 -10.14 -24.56 3.19
C LEU A 200 -11.10 -25.24 2.21
N CYS A 201 -10.67 -26.31 1.54
CA CYS A 201 -11.53 -27.09 0.66
C CYS A 201 -12.74 -27.66 1.42
N VAL A 202 -12.53 -28.25 2.60
CA VAL A 202 -13.64 -28.81 3.42
C VAL A 202 -14.62 -27.71 3.86
N VAL A 203 -14.10 -26.59 4.36
CA VAL A 203 -14.91 -25.43 4.75
C VAL A 203 -15.77 -24.94 3.58
N LYS A 204 -15.18 -24.83 2.39
CA LYS A 204 -15.92 -24.42 1.18
C LYS A 204 -16.91 -25.46 0.67
N VAL A 205 -16.67 -26.75 0.87
CA VAL A 205 -17.70 -27.78 0.61
C VAL A 205 -18.91 -27.57 1.54
N VAL A 206 -18.69 -27.34 2.83
CA VAL A 206 -19.77 -27.07 3.80
C VAL A 206 -20.56 -25.81 3.41
N HIS A 207 -19.85 -24.76 2.97
CA HIS A 207 -20.43 -23.53 2.46
C HIS A 207 -21.37 -23.77 1.26
N GLU A 208 -20.87 -24.43 0.22
CA GLU A 208 -21.67 -24.73 -0.99
C GLU A 208 -22.85 -25.67 -0.69
N LEU A 209 -22.68 -26.61 0.23
CA LEU A 209 -23.77 -27.46 0.71
C LEU A 209 -24.83 -26.65 1.45
N GLY A 210 -24.46 -25.62 2.21
CA GLY A 210 -25.40 -24.71 2.87
C GLY A 210 -26.37 -24.08 1.86
N HIS A 211 -25.84 -23.51 0.77
CA HIS A 211 -26.63 -23.01 -0.33
C HIS A 211 -27.50 -24.08 -0.98
N ALA A 212 -26.91 -25.23 -1.33
CA ALA A 212 -27.58 -26.30 -2.06
C ALA A 212 -28.73 -26.94 -1.25
N TYR A 213 -28.55 -27.20 0.04
CA TYR A 213 -29.61 -27.73 0.91
C TYR A 213 -30.75 -26.73 1.10
N THR A 214 -30.43 -25.44 1.27
CA THR A 214 -31.46 -24.40 1.45
C THR A 214 -32.28 -24.21 0.18
N ALA A 215 -31.64 -24.21 -0.99
CA ALA A 215 -32.30 -24.16 -2.28
C ALA A 215 -33.22 -25.39 -2.49
N THR A 216 -32.71 -26.60 -2.19
CA THR A 216 -33.47 -27.85 -2.29
C THR A 216 -34.69 -27.85 -1.36
N ARG A 217 -34.55 -27.33 -0.13
CA ARG A 217 -35.66 -27.20 0.83
C ARG A 217 -36.78 -26.30 0.34
N PHE A 218 -36.45 -25.24 -0.39
CA PHE A 218 -37.44 -24.36 -1.00
C PHE A 218 -37.98 -24.86 -2.35
N GLY A 219 -37.61 -26.07 -2.76
CA GLY A 219 -38.09 -26.73 -3.99
C GLY A 219 -37.34 -26.33 -5.26
N CYS A 220 -36.17 -25.71 -5.13
CA CYS A 220 -35.31 -25.38 -6.26
C CYS A 220 -34.44 -26.59 -6.64
N ARG A 221 -34.12 -26.71 -7.93
CA ARG A 221 -33.21 -27.74 -8.44
C ARG A 221 -31.78 -27.25 -8.41
N VAL A 222 -30.86 -28.08 -7.92
CA VAL A 222 -29.40 -27.84 -7.94
C VAL A 222 -28.79 -28.78 -8.98
N PRO A 223 -28.60 -28.35 -10.24
CA PRO A 223 -28.18 -29.22 -11.32
C PRO A 223 -26.75 -29.71 -11.12
N THR A 224 -25.81 -28.83 -10.77
CA THR A 224 -24.39 -29.17 -10.63
C THR A 224 -23.74 -28.50 -9.43
N ILE A 225 -22.84 -29.23 -8.76
CA ILE A 225 -21.79 -28.67 -7.89
C ILE A 225 -20.45 -29.00 -8.54
N GLY A 226 -19.52 -28.05 -8.54
CA GLY A 226 -18.26 -28.19 -9.24
C GLY A 226 -17.16 -27.28 -8.71
N VAL A 227 -16.07 -27.21 -9.48
CA VAL A 227 -14.95 -26.29 -9.25
C VAL A 227 -14.87 -25.32 -10.43
N ALA A 228 -14.77 -24.04 -10.12
CA ALA A 228 -14.50 -22.98 -11.06
C ALA A 228 -13.05 -22.49 -10.90
N LEU A 229 -12.29 -22.37 -11.98
CA LEU A 229 -10.96 -21.76 -11.97
C LEU A 229 -11.12 -20.26 -12.20
N MET A 230 -10.87 -19.45 -11.16
CA MET A 230 -10.86 -17.99 -11.23
C MET A 230 -9.42 -17.48 -11.12
N VAL A 231 -8.86 -16.94 -12.21
CA VAL A 231 -7.43 -16.52 -12.26
C VAL A 231 -6.50 -17.66 -11.85
N MET A 232 -6.70 -18.86 -12.42
CA MET A 232 -5.99 -20.11 -12.06
C MET A 232 -6.21 -20.62 -10.62
N MET A 233 -7.00 -19.94 -9.78
CA MET A 233 -7.32 -20.38 -8.43
C MET A 233 -8.62 -21.22 -8.42
N PRO A 234 -8.61 -22.46 -7.90
CA PRO A 234 -9.80 -23.31 -7.85
C PRO A 234 -10.76 -22.86 -6.74
N VAL A 235 -11.99 -22.54 -7.11
CA VAL A 235 -13.09 -22.13 -6.22
C VAL A 235 -14.24 -23.12 -6.36
N LEU A 236 -14.76 -23.65 -5.26
CA LEU A 236 -15.96 -24.49 -5.30
C LEU A 236 -17.19 -23.65 -5.63
N TYR A 237 -18.14 -24.20 -6.40
CA TYR A 237 -19.40 -23.52 -6.69
C TYR A 237 -20.58 -24.51 -6.72
N SER A 238 -21.74 -24.03 -6.28
CA SER A 238 -23.04 -24.65 -6.49
C SER A 238 -23.85 -23.85 -7.50
N ASP A 239 -24.47 -24.51 -8.47
CA ASP A 239 -25.37 -23.83 -9.41
C ASP A 239 -26.74 -23.63 -8.76
N ILE A 240 -26.97 -22.42 -8.25
CA ILE A 240 -28.21 -22.01 -7.58
C ILE A 240 -29.10 -21.16 -8.51
N SER A 241 -28.88 -21.21 -9.82
CA SER A 241 -29.61 -20.37 -10.78
C SER A 241 -31.13 -20.59 -10.72
N ASP A 242 -31.60 -21.77 -10.31
CA ASP A 242 -33.03 -22.07 -10.15
C ASP A 242 -33.72 -21.25 -9.05
N ALA A 243 -32.95 -20.63 -8.13
CA ALA A 243 -33.49 -19.73 -7.11
C ALA A 243 -34.18 -18.49 -7.70
N TYR A 244 -33.85 -18.08 -8.94
CA TYR A 244 -34.52 -16.98 -9.62
C TYR A 244 -35.99 -17.25 -9.95
N ARG A 245 -36.46 -18.51 -9.85
CA ARG A 245 -37.90 -18.85 -9.98
C ARG A 245 -38.70 -18.48 -8.74
N LEU A 246 -38.06 -18.29 -7.60
CA LEU A 246 -38.74 -17.97 -6.35
C LEU A 246 -39.24 -16.52 -6.38
N SER A 247 -40.56 -16.34 -6.25
CA SER A 247 -41.19 -15.02 -6.12
C SER A 247 -40.93 -14.36 -4.76
N SER A 248 -40.61 -15.16 -3.72
CA SER A 248 -40.35 -14.66 -2.37
C SER A 248 -38.91 -14.18 -2.20
N ARG A 249 -38.73 -12.87 -1.97
CA ARG A 249 -37.42 -12.27 -1.66
C ARG A 249 -36.77 -12.88 -0.41
N ARG A 250 -37.58 -13.17 0.62
CA ARG A 250 -37.08 -13.79 1.87
C ARG A 250 -36.46 -15.17 1.62
N LYS A 251 -37.08 -15.99 0.77
CA LYS A 251 -36.54 -17.32 0.43
C LYS A 251 -35.20 -17.21 -0.32
N ARG A 252 -35.09 -16.28 -1.27
CA ARG A 252 -33.82 -16.03 -1.98
C ARG A 252 -32.74 -15.50 -1.06
N LEU A 253 -33.08 -14.58 -0.15
CA LEU A 253 -32.17 -14.08 0.88
C LEU A 253 -31.64 -15.21 1.78
N TRP A 254 -32.52 -16.12 2.22
CA TRP A 254 -32.10 -17.31 2.98
C TRP A 254 -31.16 -18.21 2.19
N ILE A 255 -31.41 -18.42 0.89
CA ILE A 255 -30.50 -19.19 0.03
C ILE A 255 -29.14 -18.48 -0.09
N ALA A 256 -29.13 -17.17 -0.36
CA ALA A 256 -27.90 -16.38 -0.47
C ALA A 256 -27.10 -16.31 0.84
N GLY A 257 -27.77 -16.33 1.99
CA GLY A 257 -27.09 -16.34 3.30
C GLY A 257 -26.70 -17.72 3.81
N ALA A 258 -27.19 -18.80 3.20
CA ALA A 258 -27.06 -20.14 3.77
C ALA A 258 -25.62 -20.65 3.82
N GLY A 259 -24.78 -20.34 2.81
CA GLY A 259 -23.36 -20.69 2.84
C GLY A 259 -22.64 -20.03 4.00
N VAL A 260 -22.84 -18.73 4.19
CA VAL A 260 -22.29 -17.97 5.34
C VAL A 260 -22.78 -18.56 6.67
N VAL A 261 -24.07 -18.84 6.82
CA VAL A 261 -24.61 -19.43 8.06
C VAL A 261 -24.02 -20.81 8.35
N ALA A 262 -23.87 -21.66 7.33
CA ALA A 262 -23.25 -22.98 7.47
C ALA A 262 -21.75 -22.87 7.86
N GLU A 263 -21.03 -21.94 7.23
CA GLU A 263 -19.61 -21.67 7.51
C GLU A 263 -19.43 -21.10 8.93
N LEU A 264 -20.30 -20.20 9.39
CA LEU A 264 -20.31 -19.69 10.77
C LEU A 264 -20.67 -20.76 11.80
N GLY A 265 -21.60 -21.67 11.49
CA GLY A 265 -21.92 -22.82 12.33
C GLY A 265 -20.72 -23.76 12.49
N LEU A 266 -20.00 -24.03 11.39
CA LEU A 266 -18.74 -24.78 11.42
C LEU A 266 -17.68 -24.04 12.23
N ALA A 267 -17.55 -22.72 12.06
CA ALA A 267 -16.62 -21.89 12.81
C ALA A 267 -16.88 -21.98 14.31
N ALA A 268 -18.15 -21.86 14.74
CA ALA A 268 -18.55 -21.95 16.15
C ALA A 268 -18.16 -23.30 16.76
N VAL A 269 -18.45 -24.41 16.07
CA VAL A 269 -18.08 -25.75 16.54
C VAL A 269 -16.55 -25.92 16.60
N ALA A 270 -15.84 -25.48 15.56
CA ALA A 270 -14.39 -25.56 15.52
C ALA A 270 -13.75 -24.74 16.65
N THR A 271 -14.23 -23.51 16.91
CA THR A 271 -13.74 -22.67 18.01
C THR A 271 -13.94 -23.35 19.37
N LEU A 272 -15.11 -23.96 19.60
CA LEU A 272 -15.37 -24.68 20.84
C LEU A 272 -14.45 -25.90 21.00
N VAL A 273 -14.35 -26.72 19.95
CA VAL A 273 -13.51 -27.94 19.95
C VAL A 273 -12.03 -27.59 20.15
N TRP A 274 -11.56 -26.49 19.59
CA TRP A 274 -10.19 -26.01 19.78
C TRP A 274 -9.85 -25.76 21.25
N GLY A 275 -10.80 -25.26 22.05
CA GLY A 275 -10.60 -24.99 23.48
C GLY A 275 -10.40 -26.24 24.35
N PHE A 276 -10.81 -27.42 23.86
CA PHE A 276 -10.69 -28.69 24.58
C PHE A 276 -9.58 -29.61 24.05
N LEU A 277 -8.98 -29.28 22.91
CA LEU A 277 -7.95 -30.11 22.29
C LEU A 277 -6.57 -29.84 22.90
N PRO A 278 -5.76 -30.89 23.15
CA PRO A 278 -4.35 -30.73 23.53
C PRO A 278 -3.52 -30.26 22.34
N ASP A 279 -2.32 -29.75 22.62
CA ASP A 279 -1.40 -29.30 21.57
C ASP A 279 -1.03 -30.43 20.60
N GLY A 280 -1.18 -30.17 19.30
CA GLY A 280 -0.92 -31.14 18.24
C GLY A 280 -1.48 -30.76 16.87
N ALA A 281 -1.32 -31.65 15.91
CA ALA A 281 -1.77 -31.44 14.53
C ALA A 281 -3.29 -31.22 14.42
N ILE A 282 -4.09 -31.97 15.21
CA ILE A 282 -5.56 -31.85 15.19
C ILE A 282 -6.00 -30.48 15.73
N ARG A 283 -5.40 -30.01 16.83
CA ARG A 283 -5.67 -28.66 17.37
C ARG A 283 -5.35 -27.58 16.33
N SER A 284 -4.27 -27.77 15.58
CA SER A 284 -3.86 -26.87 14.50
C SER A 284 -4.86 -26.87 13.32
N VAL A 285 -5.36 -28.04 12.90
CA VAL A 285 -6.41 -28.16 11.87
C VAL A 285 -7.69 -27.43 12.28
N VAL A 286 -8.15 -27.66 13.51
CA VAL A 286 -9.37 -27.04 14.04
C VAL A 286 -9.18 -25.54 14.22
N PHE A 287 -7.98 -25.08 14.62
CA PHE A 287 -7.63 -23.66 14.66
C PHE A 287 -7.77 -23.00 13.29
N VAL A 288 -7.23 -23.61 12.23
CA VAL A 288 -7.36 -23.10 10.85
C VAL A 288 -8.82 -23.06 10.43
N ALA A 289 -9.58 -24.12 10.70
CA ALA A 289 -11.00 -24.17 10.37
C ALA A 289 -11.76 -23.04 11.08
N ALA A 290 -11.52 -22.82 12.36
CA ALA A 290 -12.16 -21.76 13.14
C ALA A 290 -11.79 -20.37 12.63
N THR A 291 -10.49 -20.03 12.62
CA THR A 291 -9.99 -18.70 12.23
C THR A 291 -10.37 -18.34 10.80
N THR A 292 -10.15 -19.27 9.87
CA THR A 292 -10.41 -19.02 8.46
C THR A 292 -11.89 -18.92 8.18
N SER A 293 -12.73 -19.77 8.79
CA SER A 293 -14.20 -19.69 8.60
C SER A 293 -14.75 -18.39 9.16
N TRP A 294 -14.31 -17.93 10.35
CA TRP A 294 -14.74 -16.65 10.92
C TRP A 294 -14.30 -15.47 10.05
N VAL A 295 -13.01 -15.39 9.72
CA VAL A 295 -12.44 -14.26 8.97
C VAL A 295 -12.97 -14.23 7.54
N MET A 296 -12.90 -15.36 6.81
CA MET A 296 -13.36 -15.42 5.43
C MET A 296 -14.87 -15.22 5.33
N SER A 297 -15.69 -15.76 6.24
CA SER A 297 -17.14 -15.55 6.20
C SER A 297 -17.52 -14.09 6.45
N LEU A 298 -16.98 -13.49 7.53
CA LEU A 298 -17.42 -12.16 7.96
C LEU A 298 -16.74 -11.03 7.17
N ALA A 299 -15.43 -11.11 6.95
CA ALA A 299 -14.67 -10.04 6.31
C ALA A 299 -14.69 -10.14 4.78
N VAL A 300 -14.77 -11.35 4.21
CA VAL A 300 -14.69 -11.56 2.76
C VAL A 300 -16.05 -11.92 2.15
N ASN A 301 -16.71 -13.01 2.56
CA ASN A 301 -17.96 -13.46 1.94
C ASN A 301 -19.10 -12.46 2.17
N LEU A 302 -19.24 -11.92 3.39
CA LEU A 302 -20.29 -10.95 3.73
C LEU A 302 -20.02 -9.54 3.18
N ASN A 303 -18.84 -9.30 2.57
CA ASN A 303 -18.50 -8.01 1.99
C ASN A 303 -19.36 -7.73 0.75
N PRO A 304 -20.16 -6.65 0.75
CA PRO A 304 -21.05 -6.34 -0.36
C PRO A 304 -20.35 -5.72 -1.56
N PHE A 305 -19.09 -5.29 -1.46
CA PHE A 305 -18.38 -4.58 -2.53
C PHE A 305 -17.76 -5.49 -3.59
N MET A 306 -17.67 -6.80 -3.30
CA MET A 306 -17.21 -7.85 -4.23
C MET A 306 -18.34 -8.83 -4.50
N ARG A 307 -18.29 -9.55 -5.64
CA ARG A 307 -19.36 -10.49 -6.06
C ARG A 307 -19.35 -11.82 -5.27
N PHE A 308 -19.27 -11.72 -3.95
CA PHE A 308 -19.44 -12.82 -2.99
C PHE A 308 -20.88 -12.82 -2.43
N ASP A 309 -21.17 -13.61 -1.41
CA ASP A 309 -22.52 -13.77 -0.87
C ASP A 309 -23.14 -12.47 -0.34
N GLY A 310 -22.32 -11.60 0.26
CA GLY A 310 -22.72 -10.29 0.75
C GLY A 310 -23.31 -9.41 -0.35
N TYR A 311 -22.80 -9.51 -1.58
CA TYR A 311 -23.37 -8.84 -2.73
C TYR A 311 -24.76 -9.38 -3.07
N TYR A 312 -24.93 -10.70 -3.11
CA TYR A 312 -26.22 -11.31 -3.43
C TYR A 312 -27.24 -11.09 -2.31
N LEU A 313 -26.82 -11.14 -1.05
CA LEU A 313 -27.63 -10.77 0.11
C LEU A 313 -28.13 -9.32 0.02
N LEU A 314 -27.25 -8.38 -0.32
CA LEU A 314 -27.62 -6.98 -0.50
C LEU A 314 -28.54 -6.80 -1.72
N ALA A 315 -28.23 -7.43 -2.85
CA ALA A 315 -29.02 -7.35 -4.08
C ALA A 315 -30.43 -7.91 -3.90
N ASP A 316 -30.58 -9.09 -3.28
CA ASP A 316 -31.89 -9.68 -2.98
C ASP A 316 -32.64 -8.94 -1.87
N GLY A 317 -31.91 -8.41 -0.88
CA GLY A 317 -32.46 -7.58 0.19
C GLY A 317 -33.07 -6.28 -0.33
N LEU A 318 -32.35 -5.58 -1.22
CA LEU A 318 -32.85 -4.39 -1.92
C LEU A 318 -33.88 -4.75 -3.02
N GLY A 319 -33.90 -5.99 -3.48
CA GLY A 319 -34.73 -6.45 -4.59
C GLY A 319 -34.29 -5.86 -5.95
N ILE A 320 -33.01 -5.52 -6.07
CA ILE A 320 -32.40 -4.93 -7.27
C ILE A 320 -31.50 -6.00 -7.91
N PRO A 321 -31.99 -6.74 -8.92
CA PRO A 321 -31.14 -7.68 -9.65
C PRO A 321 -30.03 -6.92 -10.38
N ASN A 322 -28.87 -7.58 -10.55
CA ASN A 322 -27.68 -7.00 -11.19
C ASN A 322 -27.27 -5.64 -10.60
N LEU A 323 -27.30 -5.54 -9.28
CA LEU A 323 -27.06 -4.32 -8.51
C LEU A 323 -25.78 -3.57 -8.93
N GLN A 324 -24.66 -4.28 -9.12
CA GLN A 324 -23.37 -3.67 -9.46
C GLN A 324 -23.38 -2.96 -10.82
N ASP A 325 -23.84 -3.64 -11.87
CA ASP A 325 -23.79 -3.08 -13.23
C ASP A 325 -24.73 -1.87 -13.36
N ARG A 326 -25.92 -1.97 -12.73
CA ARG A 326 -26.86 -0.85 -12.61
C ARG A 326 -26.26 0.31 -11.82
N ALA A 327 -25.65 0.03 -10.68
CA ALA A 327 -25.00 1.03 -9.85
C ALA A 327 -23.91 1.79 -10.62
N PHE A 328 -23.03 1.10 -11.34
CA PHE A 328 -21.99 1.74 -12.15
C PHE A 328 -22.55 2.66 -13.23
N ALA A 329 -23.63 2.25 -13.91
CA ALA A 329 -24.31 3.11 -14.88
C ALA A 329 -24.85 4.41 -14.22
N PHE A 330 -25.45 4.30 -13.04
CA PHE A 330 -25.92 5.46 -12.27
C PHE A 330 -24.79 6.34 -11.74
N GLY A 331 -23.69 5.75 -11.28
CA GLY A 331 -22.50 6.46 -10.80
C GLY A 331 -21.84 7.27 -11.92
N GLN A 332 -21.64 6.67 -13.09
CA GLN A 332 -21.10 7.34 -14.28
C GLN A 332 -22.01 8.47 -14.75
N TRP A 333 -23.32 8.21 -14.83
CA TRP A 333 -24.28 9.24 -15.19
C TRP A 333 -24.28 10.40 -14.20
N ARG A 334 -24.16 10.14 -12.89
CA ARG A 334 -24.09 11.21 -11.87
C ARG A 334 -22.84 12.06 -12.01
N ILE A 335 -21.69 11.48 -12.34
CA ILE A 335 -20.45 12.23 -12.64
C ILE A 335 -20.67 13.15 -13.84
N ARG A 336 -21.23 12.64 -14.95
CA ARG A 336 -21.53 13.44 -16.14
C ARG A 336 -22.50 14.59 -15.84
N GLU A 337 -23.52 14.33 -15.01
CA GLU A 337 -24.49 15.33 -14.60
C GLU A 337 -23.86 16.40 -13.70
N LEU A 338 -23.00 16.01 -12.75
CA LEU A 338 -22.29 16.93 -11.87
C LEU A 338 -21.31 17.84 -12.63
N LEU A 339 -20.55 17.28 -13.59
CA LEU A 339 -19.51 17.99 -14.32
C LEU A 339 -20.06 18.84 -15.46
N PHE A 340 -21.07 18.37 -16.19
CA PHE A 340 -21.52 19.03 -17.43
C PHE A 340 -23.01 19.38 -17.42
N ALA A 341 -23.82 18.81 -16.53
CA ALA A 341 -25.29 18.89 -16.51
C ALA A 341 -25.95 18.83 -17.90
N PRO A 342 -25.72 17.76 -18.68
CA PRO A 342 -26.27 17.65 -20.03
C PRO A 342 -27.80 17.43 -20.06
N GLY A 343 -28.48 17.38 -18.91
CA GLY A 343 -29.91 17.11 -18.82
C GLY A 343 -30.33 15.71 -19.29
N ALA A 344 -29.38 14.78 -19.44
CA ALA A 344 -29.66 13.44 -19.92
C ALA A 344 -30.56 12.67 -18.94
N PRO A 345 -31.58 11.93 -19.42
CA PRO A 345 -32.44 11.13 -18.56
C PRO A 345 -31.59 10.08 -17.79
N PRO A 346 -32.03 9.69 -16.58
CA PRO A 346 -31.37 8.62 -15.85
C PRO A 346 -31.35 7.32 -16.67
N PRO A 347 -30.36 6.43 -16.49
CA PRO A 347 -30.27 5.17 -17.25
C PRO A 347 -31.54 4.32 -17.18
N GLU A 348 -32.19 4.33 -16.01
CA GLU A 348 -33.44 3.62 -15.76
C GLU A 348 -34.39 4.51 -14.93
N ALA A 349 -35.70 4.33 -15.12
CA ALA A 349 -36.73 5.03 -14.35
C ALA A 349 -36.90 4.37 -12.97
N VAL A 350 -36.08 4.80 -12.00
CA VAL A 350 -36.15 4.32 -10.61
C VAL A 350 -36.50 5.44 -9.63
N GLY A 351 -37.10 5.08 -8.50
CA GLY A 351 -37.40 6.02 -7.41
C GLY A 351 -36.14 6.74 -6.88
N LEU A 352 -36.33 7.96 -6.33
CA LEU A 352 -35.22 8.81 -5.87
C LEU A 352 -34.32 8.14 -4.82
N SER A 353 -34.90 7.37 -3.90
CA SER A 353 -34.15 6.65 -2.86
C SER A 353 -33.25 5.56 -3.47
N ASN A 354 -33.79 4.75 -4.39
CA ASN A 354 -33.04 3.70 -5.08
C ASN A 354 -31.92 4.29 -5.93
N ARG A 355 -32.18 5.43 -6.60
CA ARG A 355 -31.16 6.18 -7.33
C ARG A 355 -30.00 6.59 -6.43
N ARG A 356 -30.27 7.14 -5.23
CA ARG A 356 -29.22 7.51 -4.27
C ARG A 356 -28.43 6.30 -3.78
N ILE A 357 -29.11 5.18 -3.48
CA ILE A 357 -28.47 3.93 -3.08
C ILE A 357 -27.54 3.42 -4.19
N LEU A 358 -27.99 3.38 -5.44
CA LEU A 358 -27.19 2.94 -6.59
C LEU A 358 -25.95 3.82 -6.79
N ILE A 359 -26.09 5.14 -6.70
CA ILE A 359 -24.96 6.08 -6.82
C ILE A 359 -23.96 5.89 -5.67
N ALA A 360 -24.45 5.88 -4.42
CA ALA A 360 -23.60 5.73 -3.24
C ALA A 360 -22.86 4.38 -3.25
N TYR A 361 -23.56 3.31 -3.64
CA TYR A 361 -22.99 1.98 -3.77
C TYR A 361 -21.92 1.92 -4.88
N ALA A 362 -22.15 2.56 -6.03
CA ALA A 362 -21.17 2.64 -7.11
C ALA A 362 -19.86 3.31 -6.67
N TRP A 363 -19.97 4.49 -6.06
CA TRP A 363 -18.80 5.23 -5.56
C TRP A 363 -18.11 4.50 -4.41
N GLY A 364 -18.90 3.86 -3.54
CA GLY A 364 -18.39 2.98 -2.49
C GLY A 364 -17.57 1.82 -3.05
N ILE A 365 -18.04 1.14 -4.10
CA ILE A 365 -17.27 0.07 -4.76
C ILE A 365 -15.98 0.62 -5.38
N TRP A 366 -16.03 1.77 -6.07
CA TRP A 366 -14.83 2.33 -6.70
C TRP A 366 -13.77 2.70 -5.65
N LEU A 367 -14.19 3.36 -4.56
CA LEU A 367 -13.30 3.69 -3.45
C LEU A 367 -12.77 2.44 -2.76
N TYR A 368 -13.66 1.48 -2.45
CA TYR A 368 -13.29 0.21 -1.83
C TYR A 368 -12.26 -0.54 -2.67
N ARG A 369 -12.49 -0.66 -3.99
CA ARG A 369 -11.56 -1.32 -4.90
C ARG A 369 -10.23 -0.58 -4.95
N LEU A 370 -10.23 0.75 -5.07
CA LEU A 370 -9.01 1.55 -5.05
C LEU A 370 -8.18 1.28 -3.79
N VAL A 371 -8.81 1.32 -2.61
CA VAL A 371 -8.13 1.09 -1.32
C VAL A 371 -7.66 -0.36 -1.19
N LEU A 372 -8.52 -1.34 -1.51
CA LEU A 372 -8.20 -2.75 -1.40
C LEU A 372 -7.01 -3.13 -2.29
N PHE A 373 -7.07 -2.77 -3.57
CA PHE A 373 -6.03 -3.11 -4.54
C PHE A 373 -4.72 -2.38 -4.22
N THR A 374 -4.77 -1.06 -3.96
CA THR A 374 -3.58 -0.31 -3.52
C THR A 374 -2.97 -0.91 -2.24
N GLY A 375 -3.81 -1.32 -1.27
CA GLY A 375 -3.35 -1.99 -0.06
C GLY A 375 -2.67 -3.32 -0.32
N ILE A 376 -3.22 -4.15 -1.22
CA ILE A 376 -2.59 -5.40 -1.66
C ILE A 376 -1.26 -5.13 -2.37
N ALA A 377 -1.21 -4.16 -3.30
CA ALA A 377 0.00 -3.80 -4.01
C ALA A 377 1.11 -3.31 -3.07
N LEU A 378 0.77 -2.44 -2.10
CA LEU A 378 1.71 -1.98 -1.07
C LEU A 378 2.17 -3.13 -0.15
N ALA A 379 1.26 -4.02 0.26
CA ALA A 379 1.63 -5.19 1.05
C ALA A 379 2.60 -6.10 0.27
N VAL A 380 2.34 -6.37 -1.01
CA VAL A 380 3.25 -7.16 -1.85
C VAL A 380 4.59 -6.46 -2.04
N TYR A 381 4.59 -5.14 -2.21
CA TYR A 381 5.81 -4.33 -2.32
C TYR A 381 6.69 -4.43 -1.07
N HIS A 382 6.10 -4.36 0.13
CA HIS A 382 6.83 -4.37 1.39
C HIS A 382 7.18 -5.78 1.91
N TYR A 383 6.33 -6.78 1.68
CA TYR A 383 6.47 -8.12 2.29
C TYR A 383 7.00 -9.21 1.35
N PHE A 384 6.95 -9.01 0.03
CA PHE A 384 7.38 -10.02 -0.94
C PHE A 384 8.54 -9.50 -1.80
N PHE A 385 8.26 -9.13 -3.06
CA PHE A 385 9.25 -8.70 -4.03
C PHE A 385 8.83 -7.37 -4.63
N LYS A 386 9.65 -6.32 -4.44
CA LYS A 386 9.35 -4.94 -4.83
C LYS A 386 8.88 -4.81 -6.27
N VAL A 387 9.51 -5.50 -7.22
CA VAL A 387 9.15 -5.43 -8.65
C VAL A 387 7.77 -6.03 -8.91
N LEU A 388 7.40 -7.11 -8.21
CA LEU A 388 6.06 -7.70 -8.34
C LEU A 388 5.00 -6.73 -7.81
N GLY A 389 5.26 -6.09 -6.66
CA GLY A 389 4.39 -5.05 -6.11
C GLY A 389 4.22 -3.88 -7.07
N LEU A 390 5.30 -3.42 -7.70
CA LEU A 390 5.29 -2.33 -8.67
C LEU A 390 4.54 -2.69 -9.97
N LEU A 391 4.71 -3.94 -10.45
CA LEU A 391 3.98 -4.45 -11.62
C LEU A 391 2.48 -4.56 -11.32
N LEU A 392 2.11 -5.11 -10.16
CA LEU A 392 0.70 -5.19 -9.73
C LEU A 392 0.09 -3.79 -9.60
N PHE A 393 0.80 -2.86 -8.96
CA PHE A 393 0.36 -1.47 -8.85
C PHE A 393 0.15 -0.80 -10.22
N LEU A 394 1.05 -1.03 -11.18
CA LEU A 394 0.91 -0.52 -12.53
C LEU A 394 -0.33 -1.09 -13.23
N VAL A 395 -0.52 -2.42 -13.16
CA VAL A 395 -1.71 -3.09 -13.71
C VAL A 395 -2.97 -2.53 -13.07
N GLU A 396 -2.98 -2.33 -11.76
CA GLU A 396 -4.11 -1.77 -11.03
C GLU A 396 -4.43 -0.34 -11.46
N ILE A 397 -3.43 0.55 -11.54
CA ILE A 397 -3.62 1.92 -12.03
C ILE A 397 -4.20 1.89 -13.44
N VAL A 398 -3.65 1.08 -14.35
CA VAL A 398 -4.10 1.01 -15.74
C VAL A 398 -5.54 0.53 -15.83
N PHE A 399 -5.92 -0.54 -15.13
CA PHE A 399 -7.26 -1.13 -15.26
C PHE A 399 -8.34 -0.44 -14.44
N PHE A 400 -8.03 0.09 -13.25
CA PHE A 400 -9.03 0.68 -12.36
C PHE A 400 -9.12 2.20 -12.49
N ILE A 401 -8.07 2.88 -12.92
CA ILE A 401 -8.04 4.34 -13.06
C ILE A 401 -7.92 4.72 -14.54
N GLY A 402 -6.85 4.29 -15.21
CA GLY A 402 -6.51 4.70 -16.57
C GLY A 402 -7.58 4.34 -17.60
N LEU A 403 -7.98 3.06 -17.67
CA LEU A 403 -8.93 2.57 -18.67
C LEU A 403 -10.35 3.11 -18.46
N PRO A 404 -10.91 3.19 -17.23
CA PRO A 404 -12.21 3.84 -17.00
C PRO A 404 -12.18 5.33 -17.34
N ILE A 405 -11.12 6.05 -16.96
CA ILE A 405 -10.95 7.46 -17.32
C ILE A 405 -10.87 7.62 -18.84
N TRP A 406 -10.06 6.81 -19.52
CA TRP A 406 -9.94 6.85 -20.98
C TRP A 406 -11.26 6.58 -21.70
N ARG A 407 -12.00 5.54 -21.30
CA ARG A 407 -13.34 5.23 -21.84
C ARG A 407 -14.33 6.37 -21.60
N GLU A 408 -14.23 7.03 -20.46
CA GLU A 408 -15.09 8.17 -20.13
C GLU A 408 -14.72 9.42 -20.93
N LEU A 409 -13.43 9.74 -21.07
CA LEU A 409 -12.93 10.84 -21.90
C LEU A 409 -13.28 10.65 -23.38
N THR A 410 -13.10 9.44 -23.91
CA THR A 410 -13.49 9.11 -25.29
C THR A 410 -15.01 9.23 -25.50
N SER A 411 -15.81 8.78 -24.53
CA SER A 411 -17.25 9.01 -24.52
C SER A 411 -17.58 10.52 -24.51
N TRP A 412 -16.88 11.31 -23.70
CA TRP A 412 -17.07 12.77 -23.66
C TRP A 412 -16.72 13.44 -24.97
N TRP A 413 -15.59 13.05 -25.56
CA TRP A 413 -15.15 13.56 -26.85
C TRP A 413 -16.15 13.28 -27.97
N SER A 414 -16.72 12.06 -28.00
CA SER A 414 -17.74 11.68 -28.97
C SER A 414 -19.03 12.51 -28.85
N ARG A 415 -19.34 13.00 -27.64
CA ARG A 415 -20.55 13.80 -27.34
C ARG A 415 -20.24 15.28 -27.08
N ARG A 416 -19.05 15.76 -27.47
CA ARG A 416 -18.56 17.11 -27.12
C ARG A 416 -19.52 18.23 -27.49
N ALA A 417 -20.24 18.12 -28.61
CA ALA A 417 -21.21 19.13 -29.05
C ALA A 417 -22.39 19.28 -28.07
N ALA A 418 -22.82 18.18 -27.44
CA ALA A 418 -23.91 18.18 -26.46
C ALA A 418 -23.47 18.72 -25.08
N TYR A 419 -22.18 18.67 -24.77
CA TYR A 419 -21.64 19.18 -23.50
C TYR A 419 -21.19 20.64 -23.61
N ALA A 420 -20.57 21.00 -24.74
CA ALA A 420 -20.12 22.37 -25.01
C ALA A 420 -21.28 23.38 -25.04
N SER A 421 -22.51 22.94 -25.32
CA SER A 421 -23.70 23.78 -25.29
C SER A 421 -24.18 24.13 -23.87
N THR A 422 -23.62 23.54 -22.82
CA THR A 422 -24.05 23.76 -21.43
C THR A 422 -23.12 24.74 -20.72
N GLY A 423 -23.68 25.75 -20.04
CA GLY A 423 -22.88 26.73 -19.27
C GLY A 423 -21.99 26.10 -18.17
N ARG A 424 -22.39 24.94 -17.63
CA ARG A 424 -21.58 24.19 -16.67
C ARG A 424 -20.29 23.64 -17.28
N PHE A 425 -20.26 23.29 -18.56
CA PHE A 425 -19.04 22.84 -19.22
C PHE A 425 -17.96 23.93 -19.18
N ALA A 426 -18.33 25.18 -19.46
CA ALA A 426 -17.41 26.32 -19.36
C ALA A 426 -16.90 26.50 -17.92
N VAL A 427 -17.77 26.45 -16.92
CA VAL A 427 -17.38 26.55 -15.50
C VAL A 427 -16.41 25.43 -15.12
N THR A 428 -16.73 24.18 -15.46
CA THR A 428 -15.88 23.03 -15.14
C THR A 428 -14.52 23.14 -15.82
N MET A 429 -14.46 23.59 -17.07
CA MET A 429 -13.19 23.82 -17.77
C MET A 429 -12.39 24.98 -17.20
N THR A 430 -13.03 26.07 -16.80
CA THR A 430 -12.35 27.18 -16.11
C THR A 430 -11.80 26.75 -14.76
N VAL A 431 -12.55 25.96 -13.98
CA VAL A 431 -12.10 25.44 -12.68
C VAL A 431 -10.91 24.48 -12.86
N VAL A 432 -10.98 23.57 -13.84
CA VAL A 432 -9.85 22.67 -14.16
C VAL A 432 -8.63 23.45 -14.63
N ALA A 433 -8.81 24.42 -15.53
CA ALA A 433 -7.73 25.29 -16.01
C ALA A 433 -7.12 26.12 -14.87
N ALA A 434 -7.94 26.68 -13.97
CA ALA A 434 -7.48 27.42 -12.81
C ALA A 434 -6.68 26.53 -11.84
N MET A 435 -7.12 25.29 -11.59
CA MET A 435 -6.37 24.33 -10.77
C MET A 435 -5.02 23.95 -11.40
N LEU A 436 -4.99 23.70 -12.71
CA LEU A 436 -3.74 23.43 -13.42
C LEU A 436 -2.79 24.64 -13.40
N LEU A 437 -3.32 25.85 -13.58
CA LEU A 437 -2.54 27.08 -13.53
C LEU A 437 -2.00 27.34 -12.12
N LEU A 438 -2.81 27.11 -11.07
CA LEU A 438 -2.35 27.16 -9.68
C LEU A 438 -1.24 26.13 -9.39
N ALA A 439 -1.32 24.92 -9.94
CA ALA A 439 -0.29 23.91 -9.76
C ALA A 439 1.03 24.26 -10.47
N CYS A 440 0.95 25.01 -11.58
CA CYS A 440 2.12 25.51 -12.32
C CYS A 440 2.70 26.80 -11.73
N LEU A 441 1.96 27.53 -10.90
CA LEU A 441 2.47 28.74 -10.25
C LEU A 441 3.51 28.38 -9.17
N PRO A 442 4.70 29.02 -9.17
CA PRO A 442 5.73 28.76 -8.18
C PRO A 442 5.35 29.38 -6.83
N TRP A 443 4.87 28.55 -5.89
CA TRP A 443 4.27 29.01 -4.63
C TRP A 443 5.27 29.21 -3.48
N SER A 444 6.32 28.38 -3.34
CA SER A 444 7.26 28.55 -2.22
C SER A 444 8.73 28.61 -2.62
N SER A 445 9.44 29.53 -1.95
CA SER A 445 10.85 29.90 -2.14
C SER A 445 11.68 29.67 -0.87
N ARG A 446 11.19 28.88 0.08
CA ARG A 446 11.89 28.64 1.35
C ARG A 446 12.03 27.16 1.61
N VAL A 447 13.26 26.75 1.90
CA VAL A 447 13.62 25.41 2.32
C VAL A 447 14.12 25.50 3.76
N ALA A 448 13.68 24.57 4.61
CA ALA A 448 14.07 24.50 6.01
C ALA A 448 14.97 23.29 6.20
N ILE A 449 16.24 23.51 6.49
CA ILE A 449 17.22 22.45 6.74
C ILE A 449 17.65 22.47 8.21
N PRO A 450 17.79 21.32 8.88
CA PRO A 450 18.26 21.26 10.25
C PRO A 450 19.75 21.62 10.32
N GLY A 451 20.13 22.40 11.33
CA GLY A 451 21.54 22.76 11.52
C GLY A 451 21.89 23.13 12.95
N VAL A 452 23.19 23.27 13.16
CA VAL A 452 23.77 23.66 14.44
C VAL A 452 24.64 24.89 14.27
N LEU A 453 24.46 25.86 15.16
CA LEU A 453 25.37 26.98 15.36
C LEU A 453 26.46 26.54 16.34
N GLN A 454 27.71 26.66 15.93
CA GLN A 454 28.88 26.29 16.72
C GLN A 454 30.07 27.22 16.43
N ALA A 455 31.13 27.10 17.22
CA ALA A 455 32.34 27.88 17.00
C ALA A 455 33.09 27.43 15.74
N GLY A 456 33.67 28.39 15.03
CA GLY A 456 34.42 28.18 13.80
C GLY A 456 35.72 27.38 13.99
N SER A 457 36.33 27.46 15.17
CA SER A 457 37.46 26.61 15.54
C SER A 457 37.41 26.20 17.01
N TYR A 458 37.71 24.92 17.24
CA TYR A 458 37.78 24.32 18.56
C TYR A 458 38.85 23.22 18.56
N ALA A 459 39.38 22.90 19.74
CA ALA A 459 40.34 21.82 19.91
C ALA A 459 40.17 21.14 21.27
N THR A 460 40.17 19.81 21.24
CA THR A 460 40.20 18.98 22.45
C THR A 460 41.63 18.53 22.72
N ILE A 461 42.10 18.78 23.94
CA ILE A 461 43.47 18.47 24.36
C ILE A 461 43.49 17.09 25.03
N TYR A 462 44.25 16.16 24.48
CA TYR A 462 44.45 14.81 25.02
C TYR A 462 45.91 14.59 25.43
N PRO A 463 46.18 13.79 26.49
CA PRO A 463 47.52 13.35 26.83
C PRO A 463 48.11 12.49 25.71
N PRO A 464 49.36 12.74 25.28
CA PRO A 464 50.01 11.90 24.26
C PRO A 464 50.50 10.56 24.80
N ALA A 465 50.59 10.41 26.12
CA ALA A 465 50.96 9.18 26.81
C ALA A 465 50.35 9.17 28.22
N PRO A 466 50.24 8.01 28.89
CA PRO A 466 49.83 7.95 30.29
C PRO A 466 50.88 8.65 31.17
N GLY A 467 50.41 9.41 32.17
CA GLY A 467 51.30 10.19 33.02
C GLY A 467 50.62 10.64 34.31
N ARG A 468 51.44 10.99 35.29
CA ARG A 468 51.03 11.61 36.54
C ARG A 468 51.00 13.13 36.37
N ILE A 469 49.93 13.79 36.79
CA ILE A 469 49.82 15.24 36.75
C ILE A 469 50.85 15.86 37.68
N ALA A 470 51.75 16.69 37.15
CA ALA A 470 52.70 17.47 37.93
C ALA A 470 52.10 18.82 38.32
N SER A 471 51.50 19.51 37.35
CA SER A 471 50.81 20.78 37.56
C SER A 471 49.68 20.97 36.55
N VAL A 472 48.69 21.78 36.97
CA VAL A 472 47.57 22.22 36.14
C VAL A 472 47.66 23.74 36.07
N SER A 473 47.64 24.30 34.85
CA SER A 473 47.91 25.72 34.62
C SER A 473 46.70 26.49 34.09
N VAL A 474 45.57 25.81 33.85
CA VAL A 474 44.34 26.42 33.35
C VAL A 474 43.10 26.01 34.15
N HIS A 475 42.09 26.86 34.11
CA HIS A 475 40.75 26.61 34.67
C HIS A 475 39.68 26.91 33.62
N ALA A 476 38.49 26.30 33.77
CA ALA A 476 37.34 26.62 32.93
C ALA A 476 37.01 28.13 32.97
N GLY A 477 36.73 28.72 31.81
CA GLY A 477 36.50 30.14 31.59
C GLY A 477 37.76 30.98 31.32
N GLN A 478 38.97 30.41 31.42
CA GLN A 478 40.22 31.13 31.17
C GLN A 478 40.50 31.29 29.68
N SER A 479 40.93 32.50 29.27
CA SER A 479 41.44 32.76 27.93
C SER A 479 42.89 32.28 27.80
N VAL A 480 43.19 31.56 26.73
CA VAL A 480 44.50 30.97 26.42
C VAL A 480 44.92 31.33 24.99
N ARG A 481 46.22 31.51 24.79
CA ARG A 481 46.82 31.67 23.47
C ARG A 481 47.43 30.35 23.00
N ALA A 482 47.56 30.19 21.68
CA ALA A 482 48.27 29.06 21.11
C ALA A 482 49.70 28.99 21.68
N GLY A 483 50.07 27.83 22.22
CA GLY A 483 51.34 27.58 22.90
C GLY A 483 51.31 27.74 24.42
N ASP A 484 50.25 28.30 25.02
CA ASP A 484 50.13 28.40 26.47
C ASP A 484 50.05 27.01 27.12
N THR A 485 50.79 26.81 28.22
CA THR A 485 50.80 25.54 28.95
C THR A 485 49.47 25.31 29.66
N VAL A 486 48.86 24.15 29.39
CA VAL A 486 47.58 23.71 29.95
C VAL A 486 47.81 22.77 31.14
N LEU A 487 48.65 21.76 30.93
CA LEU A 487 48.91 20.69 31.90
C LEU A 487 50.34 20.17 31.71
N VAL A 488 51.04 19.87 32.81
CA VAL A 488 52.33 19.19 32.77
C VAL A 488 52.18 17.79 33.34
N LEU A 489 52.63 16.79 32.57
CA LEU A 489 52.66 15.38 32.97
C LEU A 489 54.08 14.93 33.28
N GLU A 490 54.19 14.06 34.27
CA GLU A 490 55.38 13.29 34.59
C GLU A 490 55.12 11.81 34.29
N ASN A 491 55.99 11.21 33.49
CA ASN A 491 56.01 9.76 33.30
C ASN A 491 57.36 9.20 33.77
N PRO A 492 57.41 8.58 34.97
CA PRO A 492 58.62 7.96 35.51
C PRO A 492 59.23 6.88 34.62
N LEU A 493 58.41 6.16 33.82
CA LEU A 493 58.89 5.15 32.89
C LEU A 493 59.61 5.81 31.71
N LEU A 494 59.04 6.85 31.10
CA LEU A 494 59.72 7.62 30.05
C LEU A 494 61.01 8.28 30.56
N ALA A 495 61.01 8.78 31.81
CA ALA A 495 62.23 9.31 32.42
C ALA A 495 63.32 8.24 32.64
N LYS A 496 62.92 7.01 32.98
CA LYS A 496 63.83 5.87 33.09
C LYS A 496 64.37 5.47 31.71
N GLU A 497 63.51 5.38 30.70
CA GLU A 497 63.89 5.07 29.31
C GLU A 497 64.88 6.10 28.76
N ALA A 498 64.61 7.39 28.95
CA ALA A 498 65.50 8.48 28.54
C ALA A 498 66.90 8.34 29.18
N ARG A 499 66.93 8.02 30.48
CA ARG A 499 68.19 7.81 31.21
C ARG A 499 68.95 6.59 30.69
N LEU A 500 68.25 5.48 30.43
CA LEU A 500 68.86 4.26 29.89
C LEU A 500 69.42 4.47 28.49
N ALA A 501 68.64 5.10 27.59
CA ALA A 501 69.07 5.41 26.23
C ALA A 501 70.31 6.32 26.26
N ARG A 502 70.31 7.34 27.12
CA ARG A 502 71.45 8.24 27.29
C ARG A 502 72.71 7.51 27.76
N THR A 503 72.60 6.63 28.77
CA THR A 503 73.73 5.83 29.26
C THR A 503 74.25 4.86 28.20
N GLN A 504 73.38 4.29 27.37
CA GLN A 504 73.79 3.43 26.25
C GLN A 504 74.53 4.21 25.16
N VAL A 505 74.06 5.42 24.83
CA VAL A 505 74.75 6.34 23.94
C VAL A 505 76.14 6.67 24.49
N GLU A 506 76.24 7.08 25.75
CA GLU A 506 77.51 7.40 26.42
C GLU A 506 78.48 6.20 26.41
N LEU A 507 77.98 4.98 26.64
CA LEU A 507 78.79 3.75 26.59
C LEU A 507 79.30 3.44 25.17
N LEU A 508 78.44 3.56 24.16
CA LEU A 508 78.80 3.28 22.77
C LEU A 508 79.77 4.33 22.23
N ASP A 509 79.55 5.61 22.56
CA ASP A 509 80.46 6.70 22.22
C ASP A 509 81.84 6.50 22.86
N PHE A 510 81.88 6.13 24.15
CA PHE A 510 83.13 5.81 24.83
C PHE A 510 83.87 4.61 24.21
N ARG A 511 83.15 3.55 23.81
CA ARG A 511 83.75 2.39 23.12
C ARG A 511 84.29 2.77 21.74
N LEU A 512 83.57 3.60 20.98
CA LEU A 512 83.99 4.08 19.68
C LEU A 512 85.27 4.94 19.78
N GLN A 513 85.37 5.81 20.79
CA GLN A 513 86.57 6.62 21.04
C GLN A 513 87.80 5.77 21.43
N ARG A 514 87.59 4.63 22.10
CA ARG A 514 88.64 3.68 22.51
C ARG A 514 89.16 2.78 21.40
N GLN A 515 88.58 2.84 20.20
CA GLN A 515 88.92 1.98 19.07
C GLN A 515 90.42 2.02 18.71
N ALA A 516 91.12 3.13 18.95
CA ALA A 516 92.57 3.21 18.71
C ALA A 516 93.42 2.30 19.63
N GLY A 517 92.91 1.91 20.81
CA GLY A 517 93.65 1.16 21.83
C GLY A 517 93.39 -0.35 21.88
N TYR A 518 92.25 -0.83 21.39
CA TYR A 518 91.80 -2.22 21.58
C TYR A 518 91.49 -2.92 20.25
N ALA A 519 92.00 -4.15 20.07
CA ALA A 519 91.91 -4.87 18.79
C ALA A 519 90.48 -5.33 18.45
N GLU A 520 89.68 -5.73 19.45
CA GLU A 520 88.28 -6.14 19.24
C GLU A 520 87.40 -4.97 18.80
N ASP A 521 87.51 -3.82 19.47
CA ASP A 521 86.76 -2.60 19.10
C ASP A 521 87.16 -2.11 17.69
N ARG A 522 88.44 -2.28 17.28
CA ARG A 522 88.89 -1.96 15.90
C ARG A 522 88.13 -2.71 14.83
N LEU A 523 87.92 -4.01 15.04
CA LEU A 523 87.22 -4.88 14.10
C LEU A 523 85.71 -4.57 14.04
N GLN A 524 85.16 -4.01 15.11
CA GLN A 524 83.74 -3.71 15.26
C GLN A 524 83.37 -2.23 15.07
N GLY A 525 84.32 -1.34 14.72
CA GLY A 525 84.08 0.11 14.70
C GLY A 525 82.89 0.56 13.85
N GLN A 526 82.70 0.00 12.66
CA GLN A 526 81.53 0.30 11.83
C GLN A 526 80.22 -0.13 12.50
N VAL A 527 80.21 -1.29 13.16
CA VAL A 527 79.04 -1.81 13.89
C VAL A 527 78.74 -0.95 15.11
N LEU A 528 79.77 -0.50 15.84
CA LEU A 528 79.64 0.41 16.98
C LEU A 528 79.11 1.79 16.54
N ALA A 529 79.62 2.34 15.44
CA ALA A 529 79.14 3.61 14.89
C ALA A 529 77.67 3.54 14.47
N GLU A 530 77.25 2.47 13.81
CA GLU A 530 75.85 2.27 13.42
C GLU A 530 74.94 2.06 14.65
N SER A 531 75.41 1.30 15.65
CA SER A 531 74.69 1.11 16.91
C SER A 531 74.53 2.44 17.67
N LEU A 532 75.57 3.26 17.72
CA LEU A 532 75.53 4.60 18.32
C LEU A 532 74.53 5.48 17.60
N ARG A 533 74.55 5.50 16.26
CA ARG A 533 73.58 6.27 15.45
C ARG A 533 72.15 5.84 15.73
N SER A 534 71.87 4.53 15.76
CA SER A 534 70.55 4.01 16.11
C SER A 534 70.12 4.43 17.52
N LYS A 535 71.04 4.44 18.49
CA LYS A 535 70.75 4.82 19.88
C LYS A 535 70.57 6.31 20.07
N LEU A 536 71.25 7.14 19.29
CA LEU A 536 71.00 8.59 19.24
C LEU A 536 69.58 8.89 18.74
N VAL A 537 69.13 8.23 17.67
CA VAL A 537 67.75 8.37 17.17
C VAL A 537 66.72 7.91 18.22
N GLU A 538 67.00 6.83 18.94
CA GLU A 538 66.15 6.38 20.06
C GLU A 538 66.10 7.42 21.19
N LEU A 539 67.25 8.00 21.58
CA LEU A 539 67.33 9.04 22.59
C LEU A 539 66.55 10.29 22.18
N ASP A 540 66.69 10.75 20.94
CA ASP A 540 65.95 11.89 20.39
C ASP A 540 64.44 11.64 20.40
N GLY A 541 64.01 10.43 19.99
CA GLY A 541 62.60 10.05 20.02
C GLY A 541 62.01 10.00 21.42
N VAL A 542 62.77 9.55 22.43
CA VAL A 542 62.33 9.57 23.84
C VAL A 542 62.32 11.00 24.40
N ALA A 543 63.28 11.84 24.02
CA ALA A 543 63.33 13.25 24.40
C ALA A 543 62.12 14.03 23.84
N GLU A 544 61.74 13.79 22.59
CA GLU A 544 60.55 14.39 21.98
C GLU A 544 59.28 13.95 22.70
N LYS A 545 59.15 12.66 23.04
CA LYS A 545 58.02 12.16 23.85
C LYS A 545 57.94 12.84 25.22
N GLN A 546 59.08 13.09 25.87
CA GLN A 546 59.12 13.83 27.13
C GLN A 546 58.66 15.28 26.97
N GLN A 547 59.08 15.96 25.90
CA GLN A 547 58.64 17.35 25.65
C GLN A 547 57.13 17.45 25.43
N ARG A 548 56.54 16.46 24.75
CA ARG A 548 55.08 16.38 24.54
C ARG A 548 54.27 16.16 25.83
N LEU A 549 54.91 15.78 26.95
CA LEU A 549 54.24 15.71 28.25
C LEU A 549 53.88 17.09 28.82
N VAL A 550 54.38 18.17 28.20
CA VAL A 550 53.88 19.53 28.42
C VAL A 550 52.76 19.79 27.40
N LEU A 551 51.51 19.66 27.83
CA LEU A 551 50.35 19.87 26.98
C LEU A 551 50.14 21.38 26.82
N GLN A 552 50.10 21.84 25.58
CA GLN A 552 49.91 23.24 25.21
C GLN A 552 48.58 23.44 24.48
N ALA A 553 48.02 24.65 24.57
CA ALA A 553 46.84 25.03 23.80
C ALA A 553 47.19 25.11 22.30
N PRO A 554 46.48 24.41 21.41
CA PRO A 554 46.80 24.41 19.97
C PRO A 554 46.23 25.64 19.23
N ILE A 555 45.27 26.35 19.83
CA ILE A 555 44.59 27.50 19.24
C ILE A 555 44.40 28.61 20.28
N ASP A 556 44.21 29.84 19.80
CA ASP A 556 43.73 30.95 20.62
C ASP A 556 42.24 30.75 20.94
N GLY A 557 41.86 30.88 22.22
CA GLY A 557 40.46 30.69 22.61
C GLY A 557 40.23 30.75 24.11
N VAL A 558 39.06 30.26 24.52
CA VAL A 558 38.66 30.13 25.92
C VAL A 558 38.52 28.66 26.25
N VAL A 559 39.03 28.24 27.41
CA VAL A 559 38.80 26.90 27.95
C VAL A 559 37.35 26.81 28.40
N VAL A 560 36.48 26.13 27.64
CA VAL A 560 35.05 26.02 27.96
C VAL A 560 34.79 24.88 28.93
N ASP A 561 35.50 23.77 28.76
CA ASP A 561 35.34 22.57 29.57
C ASP A 561 36.72 22.00 29.96
N GLN A 562 36.77 21.35 31.11
CA GLN A 562 37.98 20.77 31.70
C GLN A 562 37.60 19.49 32.45
N ALA A 563 38.41 18.43 32.33
CA ALA A 563 38.14 17.18 33.04
C ALA A 563 38.01 17.40 34.55
N ASP A 564 36.98 16.79 35.14
CA ASP A 564 36.82 16.80 36.58
C ASP A 564 38.00 16.12 37.27
N SER A 565 38.44 16.73 38.38
CA SER A 565 39.48 16.19 39.26
C SER A 565 40.89 16.17 38.65
N LEU A 566 41.27 17.18 37.88
CA LEU A 566 42.68 17.45 37.55
C LEU A 566 43.39 18.04 38.78
N TYR A 567 44.01 17.20 39.59
CA TYR A 567 44.87 17.64 40.70
C TYR A 567 46.27 17.02 40.60
N PRO A 568 47.31 17.74 41.05
CA PRO A 568 48.67 17.21 41.09
C PRO A 568 48.75 15.86 41.81
N GLY A 569 49.51 14.93 41.24
CA GLY A 569 49.71 13.58 41.76
C GLY A 569 48.77 12.51 41.19
N ARG A 570 47.68 12.89 40.51
CA ARG A 570 46.76 11.94 39.86
C ARG A 570 47.34 11.36 38.57
N TRP A 571 47.08 10.09 38.29
CA TRP A 571 47.41 9.45 37.03
C TRP A 571 46.28 9.56 36.01
N ILE A 572 46.61 9.92 34.77
CA ILE A 572 45.69 10.01 33.64
C ILE A 572 46.22 9.23 32.44
N ASN A 573 45.32 8.86 31.52
CA ASN A 573 45.62 8.12 30.29
C ASN A 573 45.33 8.95 29.04
N GLU A 574 45.72 8.42 27.87
CA GLU A 574 45.57 9.08 26.55
C GLU A 574 44.12 9.34 26.13
N LYS A 575 43.15 8.65 26.74
CA LYS A 575 41.74 8.74 26.36
C LYS A 575 40.99 9.85 27.10
N LEU A 576 41.57 10.40 28.17
CA LEU A 576 40.94 11.44 28.95
C LEU A 576 41.09 12.79 28.24
N ALA A 577 39.98 13.41 27.84
CA ALA A 577 39.98 14.79 27.34
C ALA A 577 40.29 15.75 28.50
N VAL A 578 41.45 16.41 28.49
CA VAL A 578 41.92 17.25 29.60
C VAL A 578 41.22 18.60 29.59
N ALA A 579 41.16 19.23 28.43
CA ALA A 579 40.56 20.56 28.26
C ALA A 579 39.96 20.70 26.85
N TYR A 580 38.90 21.48 26.76
CA TYR A 580 38.24 21.84 25.51
C TYR A 580 38.37 23.35 25.28
N VAL A 581 39.12 23.73 24.24
CA VAL A 581 39.39 25.14 23.91
C VAL A 581 38.58 25.53 22.69
N VAL A 582 37.89 26.67 22.78
CA VAL A 582 36.98 27.17 21.73
C VAL A 582 37.32 28.61 21.38
N ASN A 583 37.38 28.93 20.09
CA ASN A 583 37.42 30.32 19.63
C ASN A 583 36.00 30.86 19.45
N SER A 584 35.49 31.55 20.48
CA SER A 584 34.13 32.09 20.49
C SER A 584 33.92 33.32 19.60
N ARG A 585 34.97 33.86 18.97
CA ARG A 585 34.88 35.05 18.09
C ARG A 585 34.38 34.74 16.69
N THR A 586 34.50 33.49 16.27
CA THR A 586 34.07 33.03 14.95
C THR A 586 32.95 32.01 15.14
N ALA A 587 31.80 32.24 14.52
CA ALA A 587 30.67 31.33 14.57
C ALA A 587 30.36 30.81 13.16
N ILE A 588 30.11 29.52 13.06
CA ILE A 588 29.67 28.86 11.82
C ILE A 588 28.37 28.12 12.10
N VAL A 589 27.56 27.98 11.07
CA VAL A 589 26.40 27.12 11.10
C VAL A 589 26.66 25.93 10.19
N THR A 590 26.55 24.72 10.75
CA THR A 590 26.68 23.47 9.99
C THR A 590 25.30 22.84 9.87
N ALA A 591 24.84 22.63 8.64
CA ALA A 591 23.55 22.05 8.32
C ALA A 591 23.69 20.74 7.57
N LEU A 592 22.65 19.90 7.68
CA LEU A 592 22.52 18.68 6.89
C LEU A 592 21.27 18.79 6.03
N ALA A 593 21.47 18.93 4.72
CA ALA A 593 20.39 19.00 3.75
C ALA A 593 20.14 17.62 3.13
N PRO A 594 18.88 17.14 3.07
CA PRO A 594 18.55 15.94 2.32
C PRO A 594 18.75 16.17 0.81
N VAL A 595 18.96 15.09 0.05
CA VAL A 595 19.12 15.13 -1.42
C VAL A 595 18.00 15.91 -2.12
N GLU A 596 16.78 15.81 -1.61
CA GLU A 596 15.59 16.45 -2.18
C GLU A 596 15.67 17.99 -2.18
N ASP A 597 16.38 18.56 -1.20
CA ASP A 597 16.46 20.00 -0.97
C ASP A 597 17.71 20.62 -1.61
N LEU A 598 18.68 19.79 -1.98
CA LEU A 598 19.97 20.18 -2.55
C LEU A 598 19.83 21.00 -3.84
N GLY A 599 18.84 20.65 -4.69
CA GLY A 599 18.61 21.34 -5.96
C GLY A 599 18.15 22.80 -5.84
N VAL A 600 17.76 23.24 -4.64
CA VAL A 600 17.32 24.62 -4.36
C VAL A 600 18.42 25.44 -3.67
N LEU A 601 19.46 24.78 -3.16
CA LEU A 601 20.55 25.39 -2.41
C LEU A 601 21.68 25.81 -3.35
N ALA A 602 22.22 27.01 -3.14
CA ALA A 602 23.35 27.55 -3.89
C ALA A 602 24.28 28.35 -2.98
N VAL A 603 25.58 28.30 -3.29
CA VAL A 603 26.60 29.10 -2.60
C VAL A 603 26.29 30.60 -2.77
N GLY A 604 26.38 31.36 -1.68
CA GLY A 604 26.08 32.79 -1.62
C GLY A 604 24.65 33.13 -1.22
N GLN A 605 23.75 32.15 -1.10
CA GLN A 605 22.37 32.40 -0.64
C GLN A 605 22.34 32.89 0.81
N GLU A 606 21.45 33.87 1.07
CA GLU A 606 21.16 34.30 2.43
C GLU A 606 20.20 33.34 3.12
N ALA A 607 20.48 33.09 4.40
CA ALA A 607 19.73 32.18 5.23
C ALA A 607 19.49 32.79 6.62
N LEU A 608 18.43 32.31 7.27
CA LEU A 608 18.09 32.66 8.64
C LEU A 608 18.21 31.40 9.50
N PHE A 609 19.12 31.41 10.47
CA PHE A 609 19.20 30.39 11.50
C PHE A 609 18.24 30.74 12.64
N ILE A 610 17.22 29.90 12.81
CA ILE A 610 16.22 30.01 13.88
C ILE A 610 16.59 28.97 14.94
N PRO A 611 17.09 29.38 16.12
CA PRO A 611 17.36 28.47 17.22
C PRO A 611 16.10 27.75 17.69
N ASN A 612 16.25 26.49 18.16
CA ASN A 612 15.17 25.78 18.84
C ASN A 612 14.85 26.42 20.21
N ASP A 613 15.84 27.08 20.81
CA ASP A 613 15.67 27.87 22.01
C ASP A 613 15.04 29.23 21.68
N VAL A 614 13.76 29.39 22.05
CA VAL A 614 12.95 30.59 21.77
C VAL A 614 13.49 31.84 22.47
N THR A 615 14.36 31.71 23.48
CA THR A 615 14.98 32.85 24.15
C THR A 615 16.12 33.48 23.35
N ARG A 616 16.66 32.76 22.36
CA ARG A 616 17.74 33.23 21.49
C ARG A 616 17.20 33.91 20.24
N GLN A 617 17.92 34.92 19.78
CA GLN A 617 17.55 35.66 18.57
C GLN A 617 17.87 34.84 17.30
N THR A 618 17.10 35.10 16.24
CA THR A 618 17.39 34.59 14.91
C THR A 618 18.64 35.23 14.34
N THR A 619 19.52 34.43 13.77
CA THR A 619 20.81 34.87 13.24
C THR A 619 20.83 34.83 11.72
N ARG A 620 21.35 35.87 11.08
CA ARG A 620 21.57 35.87 9.63
C ARG A 620 22.85 35.12 9.30
N ALA A 621 22.75 34.25 8.30
CA ALA A 621 23.86 33.45 7.80
C ALA A 621 23.90 33.48 6.26
N ARG A 622 25.04 33.10 5.70
CA ARG A 622 25.21 32.96 4.25
C ARG A 622 25.84 31.63 3.93
N VAL A 623 25.30 30.93 2.94
CA VAL A 623 25.85 29.65 2.48
C VAL A 623 27.23 29.90 1.86
N THR A 624 28.27 29.29 2.43
CA THR A 624 29.65 29.40 1.95
C THR A 624 30.07 28.17 1.18
N GLU A 625 29.65 26.99 1.62
CA GLU A 625 30.04 25.72 1.02
C GLU A 625 28.89 24.71 1.08
N ILE A 626 28.73 23.95 -0.01
CA ILE A 626 27.89 22.75 -0.08
C ILE A 626 28.83 21.62 -0.47
N ARG A 627 28.99 20.61 0.38
CA ARG A 627 29.86 19.47 0.06
C ARG A 627 29.12 18.53 -0.88
N ASP A 628 29.79 18.12 -1.96
CA ASP A 628 29.25 17.19 -2.97
C ASP A 628 29.33 15.71 -2.56
N VAL A 629 29.54 15.42 -1.28
CA VAL A 629 29.73 14.05 -0.76
C VAL A 629 28.62 13.73 0.23
N ASP A 630 27.96 12.60 0.02
CA ASP A 630 26.95 12.04 0.94
C ASP A 630 27.59 11.70 2.29
N GLU A 631 27.11 12.36 3.35
CA GLU A 631 27.60 12.20 4.71
C GLU A 631 26.85 11.07 5.42
N GLN A 632 27.13 9.84 5.00
CA GLN A 632 26.50 8.64 5.58
C GLN A 632 26.90 8.44 7.04
N ASP A 633 28.18 8.65 7.36
CA ASP A 633 28.69 8.67 8.73
C ASP A 633 28.51 10.09 9.29
N LEU A 634 27.56 10.25 10.21
CA LEU A 634 27.13 11.57 10.69
C LEU A 634 28.21 12.23 11.55
N SER A 635 28.86 13.27 11.04
CA SER A 635 29.89 14.02 11.80
C SER A 635 29.33 14.98 12.85
N VAL A 636 28.02 15.29 12.79
CA VAL A 636 27.33 16.21 13.70
C VAL A 636 26.28 15.46 14.52
N PRO A 637 26.66 14.86 15.67
CA PRO A 637 25.75 14.04 16.49
C PRO A 637 24.50 14.79 16.95
N TYR A 638 24.59 16.11 17.15
CA TYR A 638 23.49 16.95 17.61
C TYR A 638 22.27 16.95 16.69
N LEU A 639 22.43 16.56 15.42
CA LEU A 639 21.34 16.46 14.45
C LEU A 639 20.74 15.05 14.36
N ALA A 640 21.30 14.05 15.04
CA ALA A 640 20.84 12.67 14.97
C ALA A 640 19.52 12.44 15.74
N SER A 641 18.58 11.73 15.13
CA SER A 641 17.25 11.44 15.70
C SER A 641 17.30 10.69 17.03
N ILE A 642 18.27 9.80 17.19
CA ILE A 642 18.48 9.05 18.43
C ILE A 642 18.88 9.95 19.63
N TYR A 643 19.35 11.18 19.35
CA TYR A 643 19.68 12.20 20.35
C TYR A 643 18.65 13.35 20.35
N GLY A 644 17.50 13.18 19.69
CA GLY A 644 16.45 14.19 19.60
C GLY A 644 16.60 15.18 18.43
N GLY A 645 17.54 14.96 17.52
CA GLY A 645 17.72 15.75 16.31
C GLY A 645 16.74 15.38 15.18
N ALA A 646 16.78 16.15 14.08
CA ALA A 646 15.83 16.00 12.97
C ALA A 646 16.25 14.97 11.90
N VAL A 647 17.51 14.53 11.89
CA VAL A 647 18.04 13.61 10.87
C VAL A 647 17.85 12.16 11.32
N PRO A 648 17.10 11.32 10.58
CA PRO A 648 16.91 9.91 10.92
C PRO A 648 18.23 9.15 10.85
N VAL A 649 18.64 8.53 11.96
CA VAL A 649 19.93 7.86 12.12
C VAL A 649 19.76 6.53 12.82
N ARG A 650 20.52 5.53 12.36
CA ARG A 650 20.69 4.23 13.03
C ARG A 650 22.13 4.06 13.53
N LYS A 651 22.32 3.17 14.51
CA LYS A 651 23.66 2.76 14.93
C LYS A 651 24.09 1.50 14.17
N ASP A 652 25.27 1.55 13.57
CA ASP A 652 25.92 0.36 12.99
C ASP A 652 26.41 -0.60 14.11
N SER A 653 26.83 -1.82 13.75
CA SER A 653 27.38 -2.82 14.67
C SER A 653 28.58 -2.32 15.47
N HIS A 654 29.27 -1.29 14.98
CA HIS A 654 30.41 -0.62 15.64
C HIS A 654 30.01 0.61 16.46
N GLY A 655 28.72 0.91 16.59
CA GLY A 655 28.20 2.06 17.33
C GLY A 655 28.29 3.41 16.61
N ARG A 656 28.73 3.44 15.35
CA ARG A 656 28.76 4.65 14.50
C ARG A 656 27.36 5.09 14.10
N LEU A 657 27.17 6.41 13.99
CA LEU A 657 25.91 7.03 13.57
C LEU A 657 25.81 7.02 12.05
N GLN A 658 24.91 6.21 11.51
CA GLN A 658 24.66 6.15 10.07
C GLN A 658 23.30 6.78 9.73
N ALA A 659 23.27 7.76 8.84
CA ALA A 659 22.02 8.35 8.36
C ALA A 659 21.20 7.31 7.58
N GLU A 660 19.88 7.27 7.79
CA GLU A 660 18.98 6.37 7.03
C GLU A 660 18.65 6.91 5.63
N GLN A 661 18.90 8.20 5.42
CA GLN A 661 18.73 8.90 4.15
C GLN A 661 20.03 9.61 3.80
N SER A 662 20.31 9.76 2.50
CA SER A 662 21.48 10.52 2.05
C SER A 662 21.32 12.00 2.42
N VAL A 663 22.34 12.53 3.07
CA VAL A 663 22.38 13.90 3.59
C VAL A 663 23.71 14.54 3.22
N TYR A 664 23.67 15.82 2.88
CA TYR A 664 24.82 16.56 2.41
C TYR A 664 25.08 17.73 3.35
N ARG A 665 26.36 17.94 3.64
CA ARG A 665 26.81 18.98 4.55
C ARG A 665 26.79 20.34 3.87
N VAL A 666 26.12 21.28 4.50
CA VAL A 666 26.07 22.68 4.08
C VAL A 666 26.66 23.53 5.19
N GLU A 667 27.70 24.30 4.87
CA GLU A 667 28.33 25.22 5.80
C GLU A 667 27.87 26.64 5.49
N LEU A 668 27.53 27.38 6.55
CA LEU A 668 27.11 28.76 6.46
C LEU A 668 27.93 29.62 7.43
N GLU A 669 28.37 30.77 6.96
CA GLU A 669 29.02 31.80 7.76
C GLU A 669 27.97 32.69 8.43
N VAL A 670 28.17 33.01 9.70
CA VAL A 670 27.31 33.93 10.45
C VAL A 670 27.68 35.38 10.09
N LEU A 671 26.69 36.17 9.66
CA LEU A 671 26.90 37.56 9.24
C LEU A 671 26.79 38.57 10.41
N ASP A 672 26.21 38.16 11.54
CA ASP A 672 25.98 39.04 12.68
C ASP A 672 27.19 39.04 13.65
N GLU A 673 27.85 40.18 13.83
CA GLU A 673 29.09 40.32 14.63
C GLU A 673 28.94 40.03 16.14
N VAL A 674 27.70 39.98 16.65
CA VAL A 674 27.42 39.89 18.10
C VAL A 674 27.28 38.44 18.59
N VAL A 675 27.30 37.46 17.69
CA VAL A 675 27.03 36.06 18.05
C VAL A 675 28.27 35.40 18.64
N ARG A 676 28.29 35.24 19.96
CA ARG A 676 29.28 34.40 20.65
C ARG A 676 28.85 32.94 20.63
N ALA A 677 29.67 32.08 20.02
CA ALA A 677 29.43 30.65 19.94
C ALA A 677 30.00 29.92 21.18
N ASP A 678 29.59 30.34 22.38
CA ASP A 678 30.08 29.76 23.64
C ASP A 678 29.51 28.34 23.88
N GLN A 679 28.40 28.01 23.21
CA GLN A 679 27.72 26.71 23.30
C GLN A 679 27.16 26.34 21.92
N VAL A 680 27.08 25.03 21.65
CA VAL A 680 26.41 24.51 20.44
C VAL A 680 24.90 24.71 20.57
N VAL A 681 24.29 25.30 19.55
CA VAL A 681 22.84 25.57 19.51
C VAL A 681 22.24 24.85 18.31
N THR A 682 21.24 24.01 18.54
CA THR A 682 20.47 23.38 17.46
C THR A 682 19.35 24.30 16.98
N GLY A 683 19.02 24.23 15.68
CA GLY A 683 17.98 25.04 15.10
C GLY A 683 17.62 24.62 13.67
N LEU A 684 16.73 25.40 13.08
CA LEU A 684 16.30 25.27 11.69
C LEU A 684 16.84 26.44 10.87
N ILE A 685 17.38 26.15 9.70
CA ILE A 685 17.90 27.14 8.77
C ILE A 685 16.89 27.30 7.65
N HIS A 686 16.34 28.50 7.54
CA HIS A 686 15.51 28.87 6.41
C HIS A 686 16.38 29.54 5.35
N VAL A 687 16.61 28.82 4.25
CA VAL A 687 17.33 29.34 3.09
C VAL A 687 16.32 29.94 2.10
N ALA A 688 16.61 31.14 1.60
CA ALA A 688 15.85 31.74 0.51
C ALA A 688 16.24 31.05 -0.82
N GLY A 689 15.43 30.07 -1.22
CA GLY A 689 15.59 29.28 -2.43
C GLY A 689 14.90 29.87 -3.66
N THR A 690 15.19 29.29 -4.83
CA THR A 690 14.51 29.65 -6.08
C THR A 690 13.05 29.18 -6.08
N PRO A 691 12.06 29.99 -6.51
CA PRO A 691 10.66 29.59 -6.56
C PRO A 691 10.46 28.38 -7.48
N GLN A 692 9.88 27.29 -6.97
CA GLN A 692 9.52 26.11 -7.75
C GLN A 692 8.00 25.86 -7.74
N SER A 693 7.47 25.44 -8.89
CA SER A 693 6.07 25.01 -9.03
C SER A 693 5.82 23.63 -8.41
N LEU A 694 4.56 23.33 -8.10
CA LEU A 694 4.17 22.04 -7.52
C LEU A 694 4.42 20.89 -8.50
N VAL A 695 4.22 21.14 -9.80
CA VAL A 695 4.52 20.20 -10.88
C VAL A 695 6.02 19.91 -10.98
N ALA A 696 6.86 20.95 -10.93
CA ALA A 696 8.31 20.78 -10.95
C ALA A 696 8.79 19.93 -9.76
N ARG A 697 8.31 20.22 -8.54
CA ARG A 697 8.64 19.40 -7.36
C ARG A 697 8.18 17.95 -7.47
N MET A 698 6.98 17.71 -8.01
CA MET A 698 6.51 16.34 -8.22
C MET A 698 7.38 15.60 -9.23
N TRP A 699 7.78 16.28 -10.31
CA TRP A 699 8.69 15.71 -11.31
C TRP A 699 10.06 15.38 -10.71
N ASP A 700 10.66 16.33 -10.00
CA ASP A 700 11.98 16.14 -9.37
C ASP A 700 11.94 15.00 -8.34
N ARG A 701 10.85 14.87 -7.56
CA ARG A 701 10.65 13.72 -6.66
C ARG A 701 10.54 12.40 -7.41
N VAL A 702 9.79 12.34 -8.51
CA VAL A 702 9.68 11.12 -9.31
C VAL A 702 11.04 10.73 -9.88
N VAL A 703 11.80 11.70 -10.39
CA VAL A 703 13.16 11.47 -10.91
C VAL A 703 14.10 11.01 -9.79
N ALA A 704 14.09 11.68 -8.63
CA ALA A 704 14.92 11.31 -7.48
C ALA A 704 14.62 9.89 -6.98
N VAL A 705 13.35 9.51 -6.90
CA VAL A 705 12.93 8.15 -6.53
C VAL A 705 13.37 7.14 -7.60
N MET A 706 13.23 7.46 -8.89
CA MET A 706 13.69 6.57 -9.95
C MET A 706 15.21 6.37 -9.91
N ILE A 707 15.99 7.43 -9.70
CA ILE A 707 17.45 7.33 -9.57
C ILE A 707 17.79 6.45 -8.36
N ARG A 708 17.20 6.72 -7.19
CA ARG A 708 17.43 5.95 -5.95
C ARG A 708 17.12 4.46 -6.11
N GLU A 709 15.99 4.12 -6.74
CA GLU A 709 15.61 2.72 -6.93
C GLU A 709 16.32 2.06 -8.13
N SER A 710 16.93 2.84 -9.04
CA SER A 710 17.72 2.33 -10.16
C SER A 710 19.13 1.87 -9.76
N GLY A 711 19.61 2.24 -8.57
CA GLY A 711 20.92 1.83 -8.05
C GLY A 711 22.11 2.40 -8.82
N LEU A 712 21.91 3.50 -9.56
CA LEU A 712 22.95 4.28 -10.23
C LEU A 712 23.53 5.37 -9.32
#